data_AF-A0A837HE24-F1
#
_entry.id   AF-A0A837HE24-F1
#
_cell.length_a   1.000
_cell.length_b   1.000
_cell.length_c   1.000
_cell.angle_alpha   90.00
_cell.angle_beta   90.00
_cell.angle_gamma   90.00
#
_symmetry.space_group_name_H-M   'P 1'
#
loop_
_entity.id
_entity.type
_entity.pdbx_description
1 polymer ?
#
loop_
_entity_poly.entity_id
_entity_poly.type
_entity_poly.pdbx_seq_one_letter_code
_entity_poly.pdbx_strand_id
1 'polypeptide(L)'
;MNYKDLRKKYPEFTYDSYSWRLDGNNLNLNFIYKVGEFEFKHEIIIENLDKYSINKVNEQIDTLVFNIGMVEIFNYWKTFCSPKIVIKAGFLNEHQINWWKKLLIKGMGQYFYENKIDFTTKNFVDFTTTGQPLKVEPLKVLGEEVLIPIGGGKDSAVTLELVTKNFENSLGLIVNKIKARVDSASVAGIKTMVVKRTLDKAMIDLNKNGLSAGRQGYLNGHVPFTTVLSFISILVAFLNNKKYIAFSNEQSSNEGNVTFKGLSVNHQYSKSFELENDFREYNFKYLTDIEYFSFLRPIYDIQIAKVFSQYSKYFYKIVSCNIGRNNNIWCGKCPKCLSTFILFKPFLKNETITIFGKDLLADKSLKPVLDALTNDNLVKPMECVGTKHELRVALGVENDDNLINFWGENNLPAIFKIILYFNLNFKDKKILILGYGREGKSTEKLIKKYLPKQKVDIADQKLSKDYLKDLNNYDFVFKSPGIPNKLREIQNAKKMGTVFASQTKIFLKLYRDNVIGVTGTKGKSTTSSLIYYILKSAGINTTLVGNIGKPVFDYLDNDDKDKIFVAELSSHQLSDVQDSPHIAVLLNIFPEHLDYYEDFNDYKKSKENIFKFQKSTDIYISCEDINNFELPKIKTNLIGQHNLSNIKAAFLVALKLGIDKKDIIKALSTFESLEDRLETIREINGIKFIVDGLATIPEASLAGIDSFENKNITLILGGFDRGVSFASFGKELIKRKNIKNIILIGQTADKIEKSLKNSKANVYNLGFVSMNKIIQKAFEISKKDYIVLFSPAATSFDMFKDYEERDNQFKEAVKALK
;
A
#
# COMPACT_ATOMS: atom_id res chain seq x y z
N MET A 1 25.35 41.75 15.17
CA MET A 1 25.62 41.27 13.81
C MET A 1 24.32 40.68 13.29
N ASN A 2 23.88 41.05 12.09
CA ASN A 2 22.83 40.32 11.39
C ASN A 2 23.44 39.08 10.68
N TYR A 3 22.63 38.20 10.10
CA TYR A 3 23.15 37.01 9.41
C TYR A 3 24.04 37.33 8.20
N LYS A 4 23.85 38.50 7.54
CA LYS A 4 24.68 38.94 6.42
C LYS A 4 26.09 39.34 6.90
N ASP A 5 26.19 39.97 8.05
CA ASP A 5 27.48 40.30 8.69
C ASP A 5 28.25 39.02 9.03
N LEU A 6 27.57 38.02 9.60
CA LEU A 6 28.16 36.71 9.90
C LEU A 6 28.63 35.99 8.64
N ARG A 7 27.83 36.01 7.57
CA ARG A 7 28.20 35.45 6.26
C ARG A 7 29.41 36.12 5.63
N LYS A 8 29.56 37.44 5.82
CA LYS A 8 30.73 38.19 5.35
C LYS A 8 31.97 37.87 6.19
N LYS A 9 31.82 37.75 7.52
CA LYS A 9 32.91 37.44 8.44
C LYS A 9 33.38 35.97 8.31
N TYR A 10 32.44 35.05 8.08
CA TYR A 10 32.66 33.61 8.01
C TYR A 10 32.18 33.07 6.65
N PRO A 11 32.91 33.34 5.56
CA PRO A 11 32.48 32.99 4.21
C PRO A 11 32.49 31.47 3.93
N GLU A 12 33.26 30.69 4.71
CA GLU A 12 33.47 29.27 4.47
C GLU A 12 33.29 28.44 5.75
N PHE A 13 32.49 27.39 5.65
CA PHE A 13 32.33 26.34 6.66
C PHE A 13 32.91 25.04 6.12
N THR A 14 33.77 24.35 6.87
CA THR A 14 34.44 23.13 6.41
C THR A 14 34.05 21.91 7.25
N TYR A 15 33.64 20.82 6.60
CA TYR A 15 33.67 19.47 7.16
C TYR A 15 35.05 18.87 6.85
N ASP A 16 35.93 18.90 7.84
CA ASP A 16 37.36 18.71 7.69
C ASP A 16 37.74 17.23 7.61
N SER A 17 37.30 16.44 8.59
CA SER A 17 37.59 15.01 8.67
C SER A 17 36.58 14.28 9.57
N TYR A 18 36.55 12.95 9.44
CA TYR A 18 35.93 12.05 10.38
C TYR A 18 36.87 10.91 10.75
N SER A 19 36.61 10.25 11.86
CA SER A 19 37.29 9.00 12.24
C SER A 19 36.36 8.13 13.07
N TRP A 20 36.66 6.84 13.11
CA TRP A 20 35.98 5.91 14.01
C TRP A 20 36.98 4.94 14.62
N ARG A 21 36.68 4.46 15.83
CA ARG A 21 37.48 3.44 16.52
C ARG A 21 36.62 2.58 17.43
N LEU A 22 37.01 1.33 17.59
CA LEU A 22 36.48 0.46 18.63
C LEU A 22 37.25 0.69 19.93
N ASP A 23 36.51 0.86 21.03
CA ASP A 23 37.05 0.92 22.39
C ASP A 23 36.28 -0.11 23.24
N GLY A 24 36.90 -1.28 23.40
CA GLY A 24 36.20 -2.47 23.89
C GLY A 24 34.99 -2.81 23.01
N ASN A 25 33.79 -2.78 23.59
CA ASN A 25 32.53 -3.04 22.89
C ASN A 25 31.83 -1.76 22.41
N ASN A 26 32.48 -0.60 22.46
CA ASN A 26 31.89 0.67 22.03
C ASN A 26 32.50 1.12 20.70
N LEU A 27 31.66 1.60 19.79
CA LEU A 27 32.12 2.25 18.55
C LEU A 27 32.05 3.76 18.73
N ASN A 28 33.21 4.41 18.73
CA ASN A 28 33.34 5.86 18.84
C ASN A 28 33.50 6.47 17.45
N LEU A 29 32.67 7.45 17.12
CA LEU A 29 32.71 8.23 15.89
C LEU A 29 33.05 9.68 16.23
N ASN A 30 34.01 10.27 15.52
CA ASN A 30 34.46 11.64 15.72
C ASN A 30 34.39 12.42 14.40
N PHE A 31 33.94 13.67 14.48
CA PHE A 31 33.83 14.57 13.32
C PHE A 31 34.43 15.93 13.66
N ILE A 32 35.20 16.49 12.72
CA ILE A 32 35.85 17.79 12.88
C ILE A 32 35.26 18.78 11.88
N TYR A 33 34.78 19.92 12.41
CA TYR A 33 34.27 21.04 11.62
C TYR A 33 35.08 22.31 11.89
N LYS A 34 35.33 23.12 10.85
CA LYS A 34 36.14 24.34 10.95
C LYS A 34 35.45 25.54 10.32
N VAL A 35 35.53 26.71 10.97
CA VAL A 35 34.97 27.98 10.48
C VAL A 35 35.80 29.14 11.01
N GLY A 36 36.56 29.82 10.14
CA GLY A 36 37.47 30.89 10.59
C GLY A 36 38.43 30.39 11.67
N GLU A 37 38.36 31.01 12.84
CA GLU A 37 39.13 30.66 14.05
C GLU A 37 38.60 29.45 14.83
N PHE A 38 37.39 28.95 14.52
CA PHE A 38 36.75 27.90 15.30
C PHE A 38 37.03 26.51 14.73
N GLU A 39 37.35 25.58 15.62
CA GLU A 39 37.35 24.14 15.38
C GLU A 39 36.38 23.48 16.36
N PHE A 40 35.43 22.70 15.84
CA PHE A 40 34.44 21.97 16.63
C PHE A 40 34.64 20.46 16.50
N LYS A 41 34.48 19.76 17.61
CA LYS A 41 34.55 18.30 17.68
C LYS A 41 33.19 17.73 18.04
N HIS A 42 32.65 16.89 17.18
CA HIS A 42 31.40 16.17 17.42
C HIS A 42 31.70 14.70 17.71
N GLU A 43 31.10 14.16 18.77
CA GLU A 43 31.29 12.77 19.18
C GLU A 43 29.97 12.02 19.25
N ILE A 44 29.96 10.82 18.67
CA ILE A 44 28.88 9.84 18.77
C ILE A 44 29.47 8.51 19.22
N ILE A 45 28.87 7.89 20.23
CA ILE A 45 29.30 6.59 20.76
C ILE A 45 28.15 5.60 20.69
N ILE A 46 28.32 4.50 19.97
CA ILE A 46 27.39 3.36 19.98
C ILE A 46 27.85 2.39 21.08
N GLU A 47 27.01 2.20 22.10
CA GLU A 47 27.36 1.43 23.29
C GLU A 47 27.06 -0.06 23.15
N ASN A 48 27.93 -0.90 23.71
CA ASN A 48 27.67 -2.33 23.95
C ASN A 48 27.35 -3.15 22.69
N LEU A 49 28.16 -3.00 21.64
CA LEU A 49 28.11 -3.86 20.47
C LEU A 49 28.41 -5.31 20.86
N ASP A 50 27.65 -6.25 20.28
CA ASP A 50 27.96 -7.67 20.40
C ASP A 50 29.09 -8.09 19.44
N LYS A 51 29.59 -9.32 19.59
CA LYS A 51 30.70 -9.85 18.77
C LYS A 51 30.38 -9.80 17.27
N TYR A 52 29.12 -10.06 16.89
CA TYR A 52 28.69 -10.00 15.50
C TYR A 52 28.83 -8.58 14.95
N SER A 53 28.31 -7.59 15.68
CA SER A 53 28.34 -6.18 15.31
C SER A 53 29.77 -5.66 15.21
N ILE A 54 30.64 -6.05 16.15
CA ILE A 54 32.07 -5.71 16.14
C ILE A 54 32.75 -6.22 14.87
N ASN A 55 32.48 -7.46 14.44
CA ASN A 55 33.07 -8.03 13.23
C ASN A 55 32.64 -7.32 11.94
N LYS A 56 31.53 -6.58 11.96
CA LYS A 56 31.07 -5.74 10.84
C LYS A 56 31.74 -4.37 10.79
N VAL A 57 32.43 -3.96 11.85
CA VAL A 57 33.13 -2.67 11.89
C VAL A 57 34.44 -2.81 11.13
N ASN A 58 34.44 -2.33 9.90
CA ASN A 58 35.59 -2.24 9.00
C ASN A 58 35.40 -1.05 8.04
N GLU A 59 36.32 -0.82 7.11
CA GLU A 59 36.29 0.30 6.15
C GLU A 59 34.96 0.43 5.36
N GLN A 60 34.14 -0.62 5.25
CA GLN A 60 32.82 -0.54 4.63
C GLN A 60 31.87 0.43 5.33
N ILE A 61 32.04 0.70 6.64
CA ILE A 61 31.18 1.65 7.35
C ILE A 61 31.53 3.11 7.08
N ASP A 62 32.64 3.40 6.39
CA ASP A 62 33.12 4.76 6.14
C ASP A 62 32.06 5.62 5.44
N THR A 63 31.39 5.07 4.42
CA THR A 63 30.30 5.78 3.73
C THR A 63 29.16 6.13 4.70
N LEU A 64 28.81 5.25 5.65
CA LEU A 64 27.76 5.52 6.63
C LEU A 64 28.20 6.58 7.65
N VAL A 65 29.43 6.47 8.18
CA VAL A 65 30.00 7.42 9.13
C VAL A 65 30.15 8.80 8.50
N PHE A 66 30.68 8.88 7.28
CA PHE A 66 30.79 10.12 6.52
C PHE A 66 29.44 10.85 6.41
N ASN A 67 28.37 10.13 6.06
CA ASN A 67 27.03 10.71 5.90
C ASN A 67 26.39 11.12 7.24
N ILE A 68 26.71 10.44 8.36
CA ILE A 68 26.36 10.93 9.71
C ILE A 68 27.05 12.27 9.96
N GLY A 69 28.34 12.40 9.64
CA GLY A 69 29.05 13.67 9.77
C GLY A 69 28.52 14.77 8.84
N MET A 70 28.01 14.42 7.66
CA MET A 70 27.36 15.35 6.73
C MET A 70 26.08 15.97 7.31
N VAL A 71 25.17 15.17 7.86
CA VAL A 71 23.93 15.71 8.45
C VAL A 71 24.20 16.51 9.72
N GLU A 72 25.28 16.18 10.44
CA GLU A 72 25.71 16.90 11.62
C GLU A 72 26.24 18.31 11.33
N ILE A 73 26.67 18.60 10.09
CA ILE A 73 27.06 19.95 9.65
C ILE A 73 26.02 20.98 10.06
N PHE A 74 24.72 20.67 9.95
CA PHE A 74 23.65 21.64 10.23
C PHE A 74 23.64 22.14 11.68
N ASN A 75 24.11 21.33 12.64
CA ASN A 75 24.21 21.75 14.05
C ASN A 75 25.22 22.88 14.25
N TYR A 76 26.27 22.91 13.43
CA TYR A 76 27.40 23.83 13.55
C TYR A 76 27.32 24.97 12.54
N TRP A 77 26.94 24.67 11.29
CA TRP A 77 26.77 25.64 10.21
C TRP A 77 25.72 26.71 10.56
N LYS A 78 24.63 26.33 11.24
CA LYS A 78 23.57 27.27 11.65
C LYS A 78 24.08 28.45 12.46
N THR A 79 25.21 28.30 13.16
CA THR A 79 25.76 29.35 14.02
C THR A 79 26.29 30.53 13.21
N PHE A 80 26.74 30.26 11.98
CA PHE A 80 27.41 31.23 11.09
C PHE A 80 26.65 31.51 9.79
N CYS A 81 25.85 30.54 9.33
CA CYS A 81 25.09 30.59 8.07
C CYS A 81 25.98 30.82 6.83
N SER A 82 27.21 30.33 6.83
CA SER A 82 28.22 30.58 5.79
C SER A 82 27.71 30.29 4.37
N PRO A 83 28.04 31.13 3.37
CA PRO A 83 27.62 30.95 1.97
C PRO A 83 28.26 29.73 1.28
N LYS A 84 29.40 29.24 1.78
CA LYS A 84 30.09 28.08 1.20
C LYS A 84 30.29 27.00 2.26
N ILE A 85 29.98 25.76 1.89
CA ILE A 85 30.26 24.55 2.66
C ILE A 85 31.31 23.73 1.88
N VAL A 86 32.48 23.54 2.45
CA VAL A 86 33.57 22.74 1.88
C VAL A 86 33.63 21.38 2.57
N ILE A 87 33.54 20.32 1.78
CA ILE A 87 33.63 18.93 2.22
C ILE A 87 35.02 18.42 1.89
N LYS A 88 35.93 18.46 2.87
CA LYS A 88 37.27 17.85 2.77
C LYS A 88 37.24 16.39 3.19
N ALA A 89 36.36 16.05 4.12
CA ALA A 89 36.24 14.73 4.71
C ALA A 89 35.83 13.63 3.71
N GLY A 90 35.35 13.97 2.52
CA GLY A 90 34.92 13.01 1.51
C GLY A 90 34.37 13.69 0.26
N PHE A 91 33.76 12.89 -0.61
CA PHE A 91 33.24 13.32 -1.92
C PHE A 91 31.71 13.25 -2.01
N LEU A 92 31.13 14.21 -2.73
CA LEU A 92 29.73 14.21 -3.12
C LEU A 92 29.63 14.52 -4.62
N ASN A 93 28.90 13.70 -5.36
CA ASN A 93 28.55 14.03 -6.74
C ASN A 93 27.45 15.10 -6.80
N GLU A 94 27.15 15.61 -8.00
CA GLU A 94 26.15 16.67 -8.20
C GLU A 94 24.76 16.31 -7.67
N HIS A 95 24.34 15.05 -7.86
CA HIS A 95 23.06 14.56 -7.35
C HIS A 95 23.00 14.59 -5.82
N GLN A 96 24.06 14.13 -5.15
CA GLN A 96 24.15 14.18 -3.69
C GLN A 96 24.18 15.63 -3.19
N ILE A 97 24.93 16.52 -3.86
CA ILE A 97 24.95 17.95 -3.53
C ILE A 97 23.53 18.55 -3.60
N ASN A 98 22.78 18.26 -4.66
CA ASN A 98 21.40 18.74 -4.81
C ASN A 98 20.48 18.19 -3.72
N TRP A 99 20.64 16.93 -3.35
CA TRP A 99 19.92 16.31 -2.23
C TRP A 99 20.21 17.01 -0.90
N TRP A 100 21.49 17.24 -0.57
CA TRP A 100 21.90 17.93 0.66
C TRP A 100 21.48 19.41 0.68
N LYS A 101 21.51 20.10 -0.47
CA LYS A 101 20.97 21.46 -0.61
C LYS A 101 19.45 21.49 -0.35
N LYS A 102 18.69 20.55 -0.92
CA LYS A 102 17.24 20.42 -0.68
C LYS A 102 16.96 20.21 0.81
N LEU A 103 17.68 19.28 1.45
CA LEU A 103 17.55 19.00 2.89
C LEU A 103 17.89 20.22 3.75
N LEU A 104 18.96 20.96 3.43
CA LEU A 104 19.34 22.18 4.15
C LEU A 104 18.20 23.21 4.05
N ILE A 105 17.70 23.49 2.85
CA ILE A 105 16.66 24.51 2.64
C ILE A 105 15.34 24.14 3.33
N LYS A 106 14.85 22.92 3.11
CA LYS A 106 13.55 22.49 3.66
C LYS A 106 13.64 22.10 5.14
N GLY A 107 14.67 21.34 5.51
CA GLY A 107 14.87 20.86 6.89
C GLY A 107 15.27 21.94 7.88
N MET A 108 15.82 23.06 7.43
CA MET A 108 16.10 24.23 8.25
C MET A 108 15.08 25.37 8.05
N GLY A 109 13.91 25.09 7.45
CA GLY A 109 12.88 26.09 7.18
C GLY A 109 12.47 26.93 8.40
N GLN A 110 12.29 26.30 9.56
CA GLN A 110 12.00 27.01 10.81
C GLN A 110 13.15 27.94 11.21
N TYR A 111 14.40 27.47 11.10
CA TYR A 111 15.58 28.28 11.40
C TYR A 111 15.63 29.54 10.51
N PHE A 112 15.32 29.41 9.22
CA PHE A 112 15.27 30.57 8.32
C PHE A 112 14.14 31.54 8.67
N TYR A 113 12.95 31.02 9.00
CA TYR A 113 11.80 31.82 9.40
C TYR A 113 12.07 32.62 10.69
N GLU A 114 12.53 31.94 11.75
CA GLU A 114 12.78 32.55 13.06
C GLU A 114 13.90 33.61 13.01
N ASN A 115 14.94 33.36 12.21
CA ASN A 115 16.06 34.29 12.04
C ASN A 115 15.86 35.30 10.90
N LYS A 116 14.70 35.28 10.21
CA LYS A 116 14.37 36.15 9.07
C LYS A 116 15.44 36.12 7.95
N ILE A 117 15.97 34.94 7.67
CA ILE A 117 17.04 34.72 6.68
C ILE A 117 16.41 34.57 5.29
N ASP A 118 16.98 35.26 4.30
CA ASP A 118 16.51 35.19 2.91
C ASP A 118 17.27 34.10 2.13
N PHE A 119 16.71 32.89 2.13
CA PHE A 119 17.28 31.74 1.45
C PHE A 119 16.97 31.67 -0.06
N THR A 120 16.14 32.58 -0.60
CA THR A 120 15.77 32.56 -2.03
C THR A 120 16.80 33.25 -2.92
N THR A 121 17.88 33.75 -2.33
CA THR A 121 18.99 34.36 -3.08
C THR A 121 19.69 33.30 -3.95
N LYS A 122 20.05 33.68 -5.18
CA LYS A 122 20.83 32.80 -6.07
C LYS A 122 22.13 32.41 -5.36
N ASN A 123 22.48 31.12 -5.41
CA ASN A 123 23.66 30.56 -4.73
C ASN A 123 23.67 30.86 -3.22
N PHE A 124 22.52 30.75 -2.55
CA PHE A 124 22.42 30.98 -1.10
C PHE A 124 23.42 30.14 -0.29
N VAL A 125 23.61 28.86 -0.66
CA VAL A 125 24.70 28.02 -0.12
C VAL A 125 25.26 27.16 -1.24
N ASP A 126 26.58 27.20 -1.39
CA ASP A 126 27.32 26.36 -2.33
C ASP A 126 28.10 25.27 -1.60
N PHE A 127 28.03 24.05 -2.14
CA PHE A 127 28.80 22.91 -1.65
C PHE A 127 29.97 22.68 -2.59
N THR A 128 31.17 22.55 -2.03
CA THR A 128 32.38 22.18 -2.78
C THR A 128 33.00 20.97 -2.10
N THR A 129 33.41 19.96 -2.87
CA THR A 129 34.12 18.80 -2.34
C THR A 129 35.57 18.78 -2.80
N THR A 130 36.46 18.35 -1.92
CA THR A 130 37.91 18.19 -2.17
C THR A 130 38.46 16.86 -1.67
N GLY A 131 37.64 16.06 -0.98
CA GLY A 131 38.00 14.72 -0.54
C GLY A 131 37.90 13.68 -1.65
N GLN A 132 38.42 12.47 -1.38
CA GLN A 132 38.37 11.36 -2.32
C GLN A 132 36.98 10.70 -2.35
N PRO A 133 36.55 10.14 -3.50
CA PRO A 133 35.36 9.28 -3.58
C PRO A 133 35.42 8.08 -2.63
N LEU A 134 34.37 7.91 -1.84
CA LEU A 134 34.15 6.69 -1.06
C LEU A 134 33.49 5.61 -1.93
N LYS A 135 33.60 4.34 -1.54
CA LYS A 135 32.98 3.22 -2.24
C LYS A 135 31.47 3.43 -2.34
N VAL A 136 30.93 3.30 -3.55
CA VAL A 136 29.55 3.69 -3.91
C VAL A 136 28.56 2.52 -3.89
N GLU A 137 29.04 1.27 -3.86
CA GLU A 137 28.15 0.10 -3.85
C GLU A 137 27.34 0.03 -2.55
N PRO A 138 25.99 0.00 -2.63
CA PRO A 138 25.15 -0.10 -1.44
C PRO A 138 25.44 -1.38 -0.65
N LEU A 139 25.58 -1.24 0.66
CA LEU A 139 25.81 -2.37 1.56
C LEU A 139 24.55 -3.24 1.66
N LYS A 140 24.75 -4.56 1.64
CA LYS A 140 23.65 -5.53 1.73
C LYS A 140 23.45 -6.06 3.15
N VAL A 141 22.19 -6.20 3.55
CA VAL A 141 21.78 -6.81 4.81
C VAL A 141 20.97 -8.08 4.54
N LEU A 142 21.35 -9.17 5.20
CA LEU A 142 20.74 -10.50 4.99
C LEU A 142 19.63 -10.83 6.00
N GLY A 143 19.51 -10.09 7.10
CA GLY A 143 18.46 -10.33 8.09
C GLY A 143 17.07 -9.94 7.58
N GLU A 144 16.03 -10.25 8.35
CA GLU A 144 14.63 -9.85 8.06
C GLU A 144 13.99 -9.10 9.24
N GLU A 145 14.81 -8.74 10.23
CA GLU A 145 14.37 -8.21 11.52
C GLU A 145 14.38 -6.67 11.55
N VAL A 146 13.75 -6.12 12.59
CA VAL A 146 13.41 -4.69 12.65
C VAL A 146 14.27 -3.93 13.67
N LEU A 147 14.73 -2.74 13.29
CA LEU A 147 15.22 -1.71 14.19
C LEU A 147 14.11 -0.67 14.42
N ILE A 148 13.83 -0.34 15.68
CA ILE A 148 12.79 0.61 16.08
C ILE A 148 13.41 1.78 16.86
N PRO A 149 13.57 2.96 16.26
CA PRO A 149 13.98 4.16 17.00
C PRO A 149 12.93 4.61 18.02
N ILE A 150 13.34 4.81 19.27
CA ILE A 150 12.42 5.05 20.39
C ILE A 150 12.43 6.53 20.79
N GLY A 151 11.29 7.20 20.59
CA GLY A 151 11.09 8.62 20.91
C GLY A 151 10.65 8.91 22.35
N GLY A 152 9.93 7.97 22.99
CA GLY A 152 9.41 8.10 24.36
C GLY A 152 8.02 8.75 24.48
N GLY A 153 7.29 8.88 23.36
CA GLY A 153 5.91 9.36 23.30
C GLY A 153 4.91 8.26 22.93
N LYS A 154 3.63 8.65 22.76
CA LYS A 154 2.54 7.73 22.38
C LYS A 154 2.81 6.98 21.07
N ASP A 155 3.41 7.68 20.10
CA ASP A 155 3.66 7.15 18.76
C ASP A 155 4.64 5.97 18.84
N SER A 156 5.73 6.14 19.61
CA SER A 156 6.69 5.07 19.88
C SER A 156 6.07 3.92 20.67
N ALA A 157 5.19 4.19 21.63
CA ALA A 157 4.51 3.13 22.37
C ALA A 157 3.63 2.27 21.44
N VAL A 158 2.88 2.89 20.53
CA VAL A 158 2.06 2.17 19.54
C VAL A 158 2.93 1.36 18.58
N THR A 159 4.02 1.94 18.04
CA THR A 159 4.95 1.20 17.18
C THR A 159 5.56 0.00 17.91
N LEU A 160 6.04 0.19 19.14
CA LEU A 160 6.62 -0.90 19.94
C LEU A 160 5.59 -2.02 20.16
N GLU A 161 4.37 -1.70 20.58
CA GLU A 161 3.34 -2.71 20.87
C GLU A 161 2.89 -3.53 19.67
N LEU A 162 2.87 -2.93 18.48
CA LEU A 162 2.39 -3.58 17.26
C LEU A 162 3.51 -4.32 16.54
N VAL A 163 4.74 -3.78 16.53
CA VAL A 163 5.85 -4.40 15.79
C VAL A 163 6.49 -5.53 16.59
N THR A 164 6.83 -5.32 17.87
CA THR A 164 7.63 -6.30 18.64
C THR A 164 6.95 -7.65 18.83
N LYS A 165 5.62 -7.71 18.76
CA LYS A 165 4.85 -8.96 18.84
C LYS A 165 4.93 -9.83 17.59
N ASN A 166 5.33 -9.25 16.46
CA ASN A 166 5.39 -9.91 15.16
C ASN A 166 6.84 -10.22 14.73
N PHE A 167 7.84 -9.70 15.44
CA PHE A 167 9.25 -9.79 15.10
C PHE A 167 10.09 -10.05 16.35
N GLU A 168 10.44 -11.31 16.59
CA GLU A 168 11.06 -11.78 17.84
C GLU A 168 12.41 -11.11 18.12
N ASN A 169 13.22 -10.85 17.09
CA ASN A 169 14.55 -10.26 17.27
C ASN A 169 14.58 -8.76 16.96
N SER A 170 13.46 -8.06 17.20
CA SER A 170 13.41 -6.60 17.13
C SER A 170 14.44 -5.93 18.05
N LEU A 171 15.06 -4.85 17.58
CA LEU A 171 16.02 -4.05 18.35
C LEU A 171 15.51 -2.62 18.50
N GLY A 172 15.48 -2.11 19.73
CA GLY A 172 15.17 -0.71 20.00
C GLY A 172 16.42 0.18 19.89
N LEU A 173 16.32 1.35 19.27
CA LEU A 173 17.40 2.33 19.24
C LEU A 173 17.06 3.53 20.14
N ILE A 174 17.92 3.80 21.13
CA ILE A 174 17.81 4.96 22.02
C ILE A 174 19.00 5.88 21.79
N VAL A 175 18.77 7.08 21.24
CA VAL A 175 19.79 8.14 21.21
C VAL A 175 19.72 8.93 22.51
N ASN A 176 20.80 9.00 23.28
CA ASN A 176 20.87 9.58 24.63
C ASN A 176 19.86 8.96 25.62
N LYS A 177 20.34 8.52 26.79
CA LYS A 177 19.49 7.88 27.80
C LYS A 177 18.53 8.91 28.42
N ILE A 178 17.31 8.98 27.88
CA ILE A 178 16.19 9.75 28.43
C ILE A 178 15.21 8.77 29.07
N LYS A 179 14.75 9.08 30.30
CA LYS A 179 13.88 8.20 31.09
C LYS A 179 12.68 7.68 30.31
N ALA A 180 11.91 8.55 29.67
CA ALA A 180 10.72 8.15 28.89
C ALA A 180 11.03 7.13 27.78
N ARG A 181 12.22 7.20 27.14
CA ARG A 181 12.64 6.24 26.09
C ARG A 181 12.99 4.88 26.69
N VAL A 182 13.73 4.89 27.78
CA VAL A 182 14.13 3.67 28.51
C VAL A 182 12.90 2.99 29.11
N ASP A 183 12.02 3.75 29.75
CA ASP A 183 10.77 3.24 30.33
C ASP A 183 9.87 2.65 29.22
N SER A 184 9.73 3.31 28.07
CA SER A 184 8.96 2.77 26.93
C SER A 184 9.54 1.44 26.43
N ALA A 185 10.87 1.35 26.28
CA ALA A 185 11.52 0.12 25.85
C ALA A 185 11.34 -1.02 26.87
N SER A 186 11.47 -0.70 28.16
CA SER A 186 11.29 -1.66 29.24
C SER A 186 9.86 -2.21 29.30
N VAL A 187 8.84 -1.36 29.13
CA VAL A 187 7.42 -1.78 29.09
C VAL A 187 7.11 -2.65 27.86
N ALA A 188 7.80 -2.40 26.74
CA ALA A 188 7.71 -3.22 25.55
C ALA A 188 8.47 -4.56 25.68
N GLY A 189 9.42 -4.67 26.61
CA GLY A 189 10.28 -5.84 26.76
C GLY A 189 11.31 -6.01 25.64
N ILE A 190 11.70 -4.92 24.97
CA ILE A 190 12.61 -4.96 23.81
C ILE A 190 14.07 -4.79 24.22
N LYS A 191 15.00 -5.54 23.59
CA LYS A 191 16.44 -5.27 23.69
C LYS A 191 16.72 -3.89 23.08
N THR A 192 17.67 -3.14 23.66
CA THR A 192 18.02 -1.81 23.14
C THR A 192 19.50 -1.67 22.83
N MET A 193 19.79 -0.88 21.80
CA MET A 193 21.10 -0.30 21.53
C MET A 193 21.05 1.18 21.88
N VAL A 194 22.07 1.65 22.59
CA VAL A 194 22.15 3.05 23.02
C VAL A 194 23.23 3.76 22.22
N VAL A 195 22.88 4.94 21.71
CA VAL A 195 23.82 5.84 21.05
C VAL A 195 23.92 7.11 21.89
N LYS A 196 25.09 7.38 22.45
CA LYS A 196 25.40 8.68 23.06
C LYS A 196 25.82 9.65 21.96
N ARG A 197 25.25 10.85 21.98
CA ARG A 197 25.55 11.92 21.04
C ARG A 197 25.82 13.20 21.82
N THR A 198 27.03 13.71 21.68
CA THR A 198 27.53 14.87 22.43
C THR A 198 27.86 15.99 21.45
N LEU A 199 27.15 17.11 21.58
CA LEU A 199 27.45 18.34 20.83
C LEU A 199 28.61 19.09 21.49
N ASP A 200 29.41 19.76 20.67
CA ASP A 200 30.54 20.55 21.15
C ASP A 200 30.05 21.70 22.06
N LYS A 201 30.66 21.83 23.24
CA LYS A 201 30.30 22.86 24.23
C LYS A 201 30.55 24.28 23.70
N ALA A 202 31.62 24.50 22.95
CA ALA A 202 31.94 25.81 22.40
C ALA A 202 30.84 26.29 21.46
N MET A 203 30.31 25.41 20.60
CA MET A 203 29.17 25.74 19.74
C MET A 203 27.93 26.11 20.59
N ILE A 204 27.58 25.29 21.59
CA ILE A 204 26.44 25.56 22.48
C ILE A 204 26.56 26.94 23.15
N ASP A 205 27.76 27.32 23.60
CA ASP A 205 28.00 28.60 24.27
C ASP A 205 27.94 29.79 23.30
N LEU A 206 28.35 29.62 22.03
CA LEU A 206 28.15 30.62 20.98
C LEU A 206 26.65 30.84 20.68
N ASN A 207 25.87 29.76 20.57
CA ASN A 207 24.43 29.83 20.29
C ASN A 207 23.60 30.41 21.45
N LYS A 208 24.02 30.19 22.71
CA LYS A 208 23.34 30.75 23.90
C LYS A 208 23.47 32.27 24.02
N ASN A 209 24.60 32.81 23.59
CA ASN A 209 24.92 34.24 23.69
C ASN A 209 24.46 35.05 22.46
N GLY A 210 23.67 34.46 21.56
CA GLY A 210 23.38 34.98 20.23
C GLY A 210 21.92 35.31 19.95
N LEU A 211 21.65 36.59 19.65
CA LEU A 211 20.53 37.15 18.86
C LEU A 211 19.06 36.87 19.22
N SER A 212 18.74 36.19 20.32
CA SER A 212 17.37 36.19 20.88
C SER A 212 17.18 37.17 22.06
N ALA A 213 18.20 37.99 22.38
CA ALA A 213 18.20 38.93 23.51
C ALA A 213 18.63 40.37 23.15
N GLY A 214 18.55 40.78 21.88
CA GLY A 214 18.86 42.16 21.48
C GLY A 214 20.34 42.57 21.60
N ARG A 215 21.27 41.62 21.75
CA ARG A 215 22.73 41.85 21.80
C ARG A 215 23.44 41.23 20.58
N GLN A 216 24.60 41.75 20.21
CA GLN A 216 25.47 41.20 19.15
C GLN A 216 25.87 39.75 19.48
N GLY A 217 25.62 38.79 18.58
CA GLY A 217 26.06 37.39 18.75
C GLY A 217 25.75 36.49 17.54
N TYR A 218 25.78 35.18 17.73
CA TYR A 218 25.63 34.16 16.67
C TYR A 218 24.18 33.71 16.46
N LEU A 219 23.90 33.00 15.38
CA LEU A 219 22.56 32.50 15.06
C LEU A 219 22.26 31.21 15.81
N ASN A 220 21.00 30.89 16.05
CA ASN A 220 20.56 29.62 16.60
C ASN A 220 19.18 29.25 16.04
N GLY A 221 18.78 27.99 16.16
CA GLY A 221 17.46 27.53 15.78
C GLY A 221 17.39 26.03 15.54
N HIS A 222 16.24 25.63 15.00
CA HIS A 222 15.89 24.24 14.70
C HIS A 222 16.82 23.61 13.67
N VAL A 223 17.08 22.32 13.85
CA VAL A 223 17.80 21.46 12.90
C VAL A 223 17.00 20.16 12.71
N PRO A 224 17.11 19.50 11.55
CA PRO A 224 16.33 18.29 11.24
C PRO A 224 16.87 17.05 12.00
N PHE A 225 16.66 17.00 13.32
CA PHE A 225 17.17 15.92 14.18
C PHE A 225 16.69 14.52 13.77
N THR A 226 15.47 14.38 13.25
CA THR A 226 14.99 13.07 12.78
C THR A 226 15.88 12.53 11.66
N THR A 227 16.38 13.39 10.77
CA THR A 227 17.29 12.99 9.70
C THR A 227 18.64 12.53 10.24
N VAL A 228 19.16 13.19 11.28
CA VAL A 228 20.34 12.70 12.04
C VAL A 228 20.08 11.29 12.56
N LEU A 229 18.93 11.09 13.20
CA LEU A 229 18.52 9.78 13.70
C LEU A 229 18.38 8.76 12.57
N SER A 230 17.92 9.15 11.37
CA SER A 230 17.83 8.25 10.20
C SER A 230 19.19 7.71 9.78
N PHE A 231 20.21 8.57 9.63
CA PHE A 231 21.58 8.12 9.28
C PHE A 231 22.20 7.25 10.37
N ILE A 232 22.03 7.60 11.65
CA ILE A 232 22.47 6.76 12.78
C ILE A 232 21.75 5.39 12.74
N SER A 233 20.45 5.38 12.45
CA SER A 233 19.64 4.17 12.39
C SER A 233 20.12 3.23 11.28
N ILE A 234 20.53 3.76 10.12
CA ILE A 234 21.10 2.94 9.04
C ILE A 234 22.39 2.25 9.48
N LEU A 235 23.31 2.97 10.14
CA LEU A 235 24.54 2.38 10.68
C LEU A 235 24.22 1.29 11.72
N VAL A 236 23.36 1.59 12.69
CA VAL A 236 22.97 0.62 13.72
C VAL A 236 22.29 -0.60 13.13
N ALA A 237 21.38 -0.42 12.17
CA ALA A 237 20.68 -1.51 11.49
C ALA A 237 21.66 -2.40 10.71
N PHE A 238 22.61 -1.80 9.98
CA PHE A 238 23.65 -2.54 9.26
C PHE A 238 24.50 -3.40 10.22
N LEU A 239 25.01 -2.80 11.30
CA LEU A 239 25.83 -3.49 12.30
C LEU A 239 25.07 -4.66 12.96
N ASN A 240 23.77 -4.53 13.16
CA ASN A 240 22.93 -5.54 13.83
C ASN A 240 22.12 -6.43 12.87
N ASN A 241 22.41 -6.39 11.57
CA ASN A 241 21.72 -7.18 10.54
C ASN A 241 20.18 -6.99 10.52
N LYS A 242 19.72 -5.73 10.65
CA LYS A 242 18.30 -5.37 10.60
C LYS A 242 17.95 -4.84 9.22
N LYS A 243 17.00 -5.48 8.55
CA LYS A 243 16.56 -5.13 7.19
C LYS A 243 15.55 -4.01 7.18
N TYR A 244 14.76 -3.89 8.26
CA TYR A 244 13.72 -2.89 8.38
C TYR A 244 14.07 -1.87 9.45
N ILE A 245 13.81 -0.59 9.17
CA ILE A 245 13.83 0.48 10.17
C ILE A 245 12.44 1.11 10.23
N ALA A 246 11.75 0.88 11.34
CA ALA A 246 10.37 1.31 11.54
C ALA A 246 10.32 2.57 12.44
N PHE A 247 10.30 3.76 11.82
CA PHE A 247 10.09 5.02 12.54
C PHE A 247 8.63 5.20 12.94
N SER A 248 8.37 5.89 14.05
CA SER A 248 7.02 6.19 14.55
C SER A 248 6.42 7.50 14.00
N ASN A 249 6.82 7.95 12.81
CA ASN A 249 6.24 9.18 12.23
C ASN A 249 4.89 8.91 11.59
N GLU A 250 4.05 9.94 11.54
CA GLU A 250 2.61 9.84 11.26
C GLU A 250 2.14 10.90 10.24
N GLN A 251 0.89 10.82 9.80
CA GLN A 251 0.36 11.65 8.71
C GLN A 251 0.38 13.17 9.00
N SER A 252 0.05 13.59 10.22
CA SER A 252 -0.01 14.97 10.70
C SER A 252 1.32 15.70 10.61
N SER A 253 2.44 14.98 10.60
CA SER A 253 3.77 15.55 10.39
C SER A 253 3.98 16.19 9.01
N ASN A 254 3.09 15.91 8.04
CA ASN A 254 3.11 16.55 6.73
C ASN A 254 2.53 17.97 6.74
N GLU A 255 1.76 18.36 7.76
CA GLU A 255 1.16 19.70 7.84
C GLU A 255 2.21 20.76 8.14
N GLY A 256 2.31 21.77 7.27
CA GLY A 256 3.16 22.94 7.47
C GLY A 256 2.65 23.87 8.57
N ASN A 257 3.54 24.72 9.06
CA ASN A 257 3.24 25.70 10.10
C ASN A 257 2.87 27.07 9.53
N VAL A 258 3.64 27.53 8.53
CA VAL A 258 3.53 28.87 7.94
C VAL A 258 4.20 28.91 6.56
N THR A 259 3.75 29.79 5.67
CA THR A 259 4.47 30.08 4.43
C THR A 259 5.46 31.22 4.63
N PHE A 260 6.73 31.00 4.31
CA PHE A 260 7.78 32.01 4.39
C PHE A 260 8.58 32.01 3.09
N LYS A 261 8.63 33.17 2.41
CA LYS A 261 9.38 33.34 1.14
C LYS A 261 9.04 32.29 0.08
N GLY A 262 7.76 31.94 -0.04
CA GLY A 262 7.25 30.96 -1.00
C GLY A 262 7.45 29.48 -0.59
N LEU A 263 8.14 29.21 0.52
CA LEU A 263 8.29 27.87 1.08
C LEU A 263 7.27 27.64 2.19
N SER A 264 6.58 26.49 2.18
CA SER A 264 5.83 26.01 3.34
C SER A 264 6.81 25.51 4.40
N VAL A 265 6.99 26.29 5.47
CA VAL A 265 7.85 25.95 6.61
C VAL A 265 7.14 24.93 7.47
N ASN A 266 7.75 23.76 7.63
CA ASN A 266 7.25 22.67 8.46
C ASN A 266 8.30 22.32 9.53
N HIS A 267 7.97 22.56 10.81
CA HIS A 267 8.81 22.18 11.97
C HIS A 267 9.13 20.67 11.98
N GLN A 268 8.22 19.86 11.43
CA GLN A 268 8.33 18.41 11.33
C GLN A 268 8.72 17.94 9.93
N TYR A 269 9.31 18.80 9.07
CA TYR A 269 9.74 18.39 7.73
C TYR A 269 10.60 17.13 7.75
N SER A 270 11.47 16.98 8.77
CA SER A 270 12.32 15.81 8.95
C SER A 270 11.57 14.49 9.22
N LYS A 271 10.26 14.57 9.41
CA LYS A 271 9.31 13.47 9.60
C LYS A 271 8.28 13.40 8.48
N SER A 272 8.36 14.23 7.45
CA SER A 272 7.40 14.25 6.34
C SER A 272 7.55 13.06 5.40
N PHE A 273 6.51 12.76 4.63
CA PHE A 273 6.54 11.73 3.59
C PHE A 273 7.48 12.12 2.44
N GLU A 274 7.57 13.41 2.12
CA GLU A 274 8.53 13.92 1.13
C GLU A 274 9.96 13.54 1.50
N LEU A 275 10.40 13.86 2.73
CA LEU A 275 11.75 13.50 3.16
C LEU A 275 11.95 11.99 3.24
N GLU A 276 10.94 11.24 3.68
CA GLU A 276 11.01 9.79 3.72
C GLU A 276 11.32 9.20 2.33
N ASN A 277 10.64 9.68 1.28
CA ASN A 277 10.93 9.28 -0.10
C ASN A 277 12.34 9.70 -0.53
N ASP A 278 12.71 10.96 -0.32
CA ASP A 278 14.04 11.49 -0.66
C ASP A 278 15.16 10.68 0.03
N PHE A 279 14.97 10.34 1.31
CA PHE A 279 15.96 9.59 2.09
C PHE A 279 16.04 8.12 1.68
N ARG A 280 14.91 7.47 1.38
CA ARG A 280 14.90 6.10 0.84
C ARG A 280 15.64 6.03 -0.48
N GLU A 281 15.39 6.96 -1.39
CA GLU A 281 16.10 7.04 -2.67
C GLU A 281 17.62 7.19 -2.46
N TYR A 282 18.01 8.15 -1.61
CA TYR A 282 19.43 8.36 -1.28
C TYR A 282 20.06 7.12 -0.65
N ASN A 283 19.36 6.46 0.27
CA ASN A 283 19.82 5.25 0.94
C ASN A 283 20.04 4.10 -0.04
N PHE A 284 19.05 3.76 -0.88
CA PHE A 284 19.17 2.66 -1.84
C PHE A 284 20.23 2.91 -2.90
N LYS A 285 20.46 4.17 -3.25
CA LYS A 285 21.43 4.54 -4.28
C LYS A 285 22.86 4.61 -3.76
N TYR A 286 23.08 5.04 -2.52
CA TYR A 286 24.41 5.40 -2.02
C TYR A 286 24.84 4.73 -0.72
N LEU A 287 23.93 4.13 0.06
CA LEU A 287 24.24 3.65 1.41
C LEU A 287 24.02 2.14 1.58
N THR A 288 22.76 1.70 1.53
CA THR A 288 22.38 0.32 1.90
C THR A 288 21.11 -0.14 1.19
N ASP A 289 20.84 -1.45 1.23
CA ASP A 289 19.56 -2.02 0.82
C ASP A 289 18.51 -2.10 1.97
N ILE A 290 18.75 -1.43 3.09
CA ILE A 290 17.86 -1.43 4.27
C ILE A 290 16.57 -0.64 3.96
N GLU A 291 15.43 -1.21 4.32
CA GLU A 291 14.12 -0.60 4.15
C GLU A 291 13.82 0.36 5.30
N TYR A 292 13.97 1.66 5.03
CA TYR A 292 13.57 2.75 5.91
C TYR A 292 12.12 3.17 5.63
N PHE A 293 11.26 3.24 6.64
CA PHE A 293 9.89 3.74 6.50
C PHE A 293 9.34 4.26 7.84
N SER A 294 8.28 5.08 7.76
CA SER A 294 7.53 5.48 8.95
C SER A 294 6.31 4.59 9.13
N PHE A 295 6.33 3.72 10.13
CA PHE A 295 5.28 2.72 10.40
C PHE A 295 3.89 3.35 10.58
N LEU A 296 3.78 4.51 11.21
CA LEU A 296 2.49 5.17 11.47
C LEU A 296 2.09 6.16 10.36
N ARG A 297 2.86 6.26 9.26
CA ARG A 297 2.60 7.18 8.15
C ARG A 297 1.16 7.21 7.66
N PRO A 298 0.46 6.07 7.48
CA PRO A 298 -0.86 6.08 6.88
C PRO A 298 -1.94 6.70 7.78
N ILE A 299 -1.66 6.96 9.06
CA ILE A 299 -2.69 7.33 10.03
C ILE A 299 -2.36 8.66 10.74
N TYR A 300 -3.42 9.34 11.16
CA TYR A 300 -3.37 10.60 11.89
C TYR A 300 -3.12 10.39 13.39
N ASP A 301 -2.66 11.44 14.06
CA ASP A 301 -2.39 11.49 15.50
C ASP A 301 -3.61 11.14 16.37
N ILE A 302 -4.81 11.50 15.94
CA ILE A 302 -6.07 11.11 16.60
C ILE A 302 -6.31 9.58 16.55
N GLN A 303 -5.98 8.93 15.43
CA GLN A 303 -6.08 7.47 15.30
C GLN A 303 -5.02 6.79 16.18
N ILE A 304 -3.82 7.38 16.27
CA ILE A 304 -2.76 6.90 17.17
C ILE A 304 -3.19 7.01 18.63
N ALA A 305 -3.82 8.11 19.04
CA ALA A 305 -4.38 8.27 20.38
C ALA A 305 -5.43 7.21 20.72
N LYS A 306 -6.30 6.87 19.76
CA LYS A 306 -7.30 5.78 19.88
C LYS A 306 -6.64 4.42 20.06
N VAL A 307 -5.56 4.12 19.35
CA VAL A 307 -4.83 2.85 19.50
C VAL A 307 -4.05 2.83 20.82
N PHE A 308 -3.40 3.95 21.16
CA PHE A 308 -2.64 4.11 22.40
C PHE A 308 -3.51 3.89 23.65
N SER A 309 -4.79 4.30 23.62
CA SER A 309 -5.70 4.17 24.76
C SER A 309 -5.96 2.72 25.19
N GLN A 310 -5.63 1.74 24.34
CA GLN A 310 -5.71 0.32 24.66
C GLN A 310 -4.51 -0.20 25.48
N TYR A 311 -3.47 0.62 25.70
CA TYR A 311 -2.21 0.22 26.32
C TYR A 311 -1.91 1.00 27.60
N SER A 312 -2.76 0.83 28.62
CA SER A 312 -2.67 1.54 29.91
C SER A 312 -1.32 1.45 30.61
N LYS A 313 -0.56 0.35 30.40
CA LYS A 313 0.81 0.18 30.91
C LYS A 313 1.79 1.29 30.51
N TYR A 314 1.51 2.08 29.47
CA TYR A 314 2.35 3.21 29.05
C TYR A 314 1.92 4.57 29.59
N PHE A 315 0.70 4.73 30.12
CA PHE A 315 0.11 6.06 30.41
C PHE A 315 0.99 6.95 31.28
N TYR A 316 1.69 6.36 32.24
CA TYR A 316 2.58 7.06 33.19
C TYR A 316 4.07 6.90 32.88
N LYS A 317 4.41 6.35 31.71
CA LYS A 317 5.79 6.07 31.28
C LYS A 317 6.22 6.91 30.09
N ILE A 318 5.25 7.46 29.36
CA ILE A 318 5.53 8.34 28.22
C ILE A 318 5.44 9.81 28.62
N VAL A 319 6.40 10.60 28.14
CA VAL A 319 6.40 12.05 28.28
C VAL A 319 7.02 12.65 27.02
N SER A 320 6.18 13.26 26.17
CA SER A 320 6.63 13.93 24.94
C SER A 320 6.74 15.46 25.10
N CYS A 321 6.53 15.98 26.32
CA CYS A 321 6.62 17.40 26.63
C CYS A 321 8.04 17.96 26.43
N ASN A 322 8.20 18.97 25.58
CA ASN A 322 9.53 19.56 25.32
C ASN A 322 10.15 20.26 26.54
N ILE A 323 9.31 20.88 27.39
CA ILE A 323 9.76 21.60 28.59
C ILE A 323 10.05 20.64 29.75
N GLY A 324 9.12 19.71 30.00
CA GLY A 324 9.15 18.85 31.18
C GLY A 324 9.88 17.50 31.02
N ARG A 325 10.25 17.08 29.80
CA ARG A 325 10.86 15.76 29.53
C ARG A 325 12.12 15.46 30.35
N ASN A 326 12.95 16.47 30.63
CA ASN A 326 14.19 16.26 31.39
C ASN A 326 13.90 15.86 32.85
N ASN A 327 12.77 16.32 33.39
CA ASN A 327 12.28 15.96 34.72
C ASN A 327 11.22 14.84 34.66
N ASN A 328 10.97 14.28 33.47
CA ASN A 328 9.95 13.26 33.23
C ASN A 328 8.54 13.68 33.67
N ILE A 329 8.15 14.94 33.40
CA ILE A 329 6.83 15.50 33.72
C ILE A 329 6.15 16.15 32.52
N TRP A 330 4.82 16.21 32.54
CA TRP A 330 4.03 17.09 31.69
C TRP A 330 3.95 18.47 32.33
N CYS A 331 4.46 19.53 31.66
CA CYS A 331 4.42 20.87 32.25
C CYS A 331 3.02 21.47 32.33
N GLY A 332 2.06 20.94 31.57
CA GLY A 332 0.66 21.40 31.52
C GLY A 332 0.48 22.83 30.99
N LYS A 333 1.50 23.41 30.34
CA LYS A 333 1.50 24.80 29.87
C LYS A 333 1.92 25.00 28.40
N CYS A 334 2.55 23.99 27.78
CA CYS A 334 3.04 24.10 26.40
C CYS A 334 2.04 23.60 25.34
N PRO A 335 2.15 24.06 24.08
CA PRO A 335 1.38 23.53 22.95
C PRO A 335 1.37 22.00 22.86
N LYS A 336 2.50 21.33 23.09
CA LYS A 336 2.57 19.86 23.04
C LYS A 336 1.74 19.17 24.12
N CYS A 337 1.72 19.72 25.34
CA CYS A 337 0.85 19.22 26.41
C CYS A 337 -0.62 19.34 26.02
N LEU A 338 -1.04 20.53 25.61
CA LEU A 338 -2.45 20.81 25.29
C LEU A 338 -2.93 20.00 24.07
N SER A 339 -2.14 19.93 23.01
CA SER A 339 -2.46 19.12 21.82
C SER A 339 -2.61 17.63 22.18
N THR A 340 -1.69 17.08 22.97
CA THR A 340 -1.78 15.66 23.38
C THR A 340 -2.99 15.42 24.29
N PHE A 341 -3.29 16.34 25.21
CA PHE A 341 -4.48 16.28 26.06
C PHE A 341 -5.76 16.25 25.24
N ILE A 342 -5.88 17.14 24.24
CA ILE A 342 -7.03 17.20 23.33
C ILE A 342 -7.21 15.86 22.60
N LEU A 343 -6.13 15.30 22.05
CA LEU A 343 -6.19 14.01 21.32
C LEU A 343 -6.54 12.82 22.22
N PHE A 344 -6.15 12.85 23.50
CA PHE A 344 -6.45 11.78 24.47
C PHE A 344 -7.90 11.84 24.99
N LYS A 345 -8.46 13.04 25.12
CA LYS A 345 -9.75 13.27 25.78
C LYS A 345 -10.90 12.39 25.22
N PRO A 346 -11.08 12.20 23.90
CA PRO A 346 -12.16 11.36 23.37
C PRO A 346 -12.07 9.89 23.78
N PHE A 347 -10.87 9.37 24.02
CA PHE A 347 -10.62 7.94 24.19
C PHE A 347 -10.31 7.54 25.63
N LEU A 348 -9.67 8.43 26.39
CA LEU A 348 -9.23 8.18 27.77
C LEU A 348 -10.12 8.82 28.83
N LYS A 349 -10.98 9.78 28.45
CA LYS A 349 -11.92 10.46 29.36
C LYS A 349 -11.19 10.95 30.62
N ASN A 350 -11.64 10.54 31.82
CA ASN A 350 -11.08 10.94 33.11
C ASN A 350 -9.60 10.59 33.28
N GLU A 351 -9.15 9.50 32.66
CA GLU A 351 -7.73 9.09 32.72
C GLU A 351 -6.81 10.14 32.10
N THR A 352 -7.31 10.91 31.12
CA THR A 352 -6.59 12.05 30.56
C THR A 352 -6.23 13.08 31.63
N ILE A 353 -7.18 13.38 32.53
CA ILE A 353 -6.95 14.34 33.63
C ILE A 353 -5.91 13.78 34.59
N THR A 354 -5.96 12.49 34.91
CA THR A 354 -4.99 11.82 35.78
C THR A 354 -3.57 11.88 35.20
N ILE A 355 -3.39 11.60 33.90
CA ILE A 355 -2.08 11.63 33.23
C ILE A 355 -1.43 13.03 33.30
N PHE A 356 -2.24 14.09 33.15
CA PHE A 356 -1.75 15.47 33.14
C PHE A 356 -1.84 16.17 34.50
N GLY A 357 -2.47 15.54 35.49
CA GLY A 357 -2.70 16.07 36.84
C GLY A 357 -3.78 17.16 36.96
N LYS A 358 -4.31 17.67 35.83
CA LYS A 358 -5.38 18.68 35.80
C LYS A 358 -6.09 18.69 34.43
N ASP A 359 -7.30 19.27 34.38
CA ASP A 359 -7.96 19.55 33.11
C ASP A 359 -7.33 20.78 32.44
N LEU A 360 -6.63 20.56 31.32
CA LEU A 360 -5.95 21.64 30.58
C LEU A 360 -6.94 22.55 29.84
N LEU A 361 -8.14 22.07 29.50
CA LEU A 361 -9.13 22.88 28.79
C LEU A 361 -9.86 23.85 29.72
N ALA A 362 -9.85 23.60 31.04
CA ALA A 362 -10.36 24.51 32.05
C ALA A 362 -9.40 25.68 32.38
N ASP A 363 -8.12 25.57 31.98
CA ASP A 363 -7.10 26.57 32.26
C ASP A 363 -7.18 27.74 31.26
N LYS A 364 -7.80 28.86 31.69
CA LYS A 364 -7.98 30.05 30.85
C LYS A 364 -6.66 30.63 30.32
N SER A 365 -5.53 30.39 30.99
CA SER A 365 -4.22 30.87 30.51
C SER A 365 -3.77 30.21 29.21
N LEU A 366 -4.34 29.04 28.87
CA LEU A 366 -4.03 28.29 27.66
C LEU A 366 -4.86 28.73 26.43
N LYS A 367 -5.80 29.67 26.58
CA LYS A 367 -6.65 30.12 25.46
C LYS A 367 -5.87 30.56 24.22
N PRO A 368 -4.78 31.37 24.30
CA PRO A 368 -4.01 31.74 23.12
C PRO A 368 -3.35 30.53 22.44
N VAL A 369 -2.92 29.53 23.22
CA VAL A 369 -2.33 28.29 22.70
C VAL A 369 -3.40 27.44 22.02
N LEU A 370 -4.58 27.31 22.63
CA LEU A 370 -5.72 26.61 22.04
C LEU A 370 -6.11 27.25 20.70
N ASP A 371 -6.17 28.58 20.64
CA ASP A 371 -6.51 29.30 19.41
C ASP A 371 -5.48 29.04 18.31
N ALA A 372 -4.19 29.11 18.63
CA ALA A 372 -3.13 28.81 17.67
C ALA A 372 -3.17 27.34 17.17
N LEU A 373 -3.67 26.42 18.01
CA LEU A 373 -3.81 24.99 17.67
C LEU A 373 -5.05 24.67 16.83
N THR A 374 -6.05 25.55 16.79
CA THR A 374 -7.38 25.22 16.21
C THR A 374 -7.87 26.20 15.16
N ASN A 375 -7.42 27.46 15.18
CA ASN A 375 -7.84 28.50 14.24
C ASN A 375 -6.94 28.54 13.01
N ASP A 376 -7.51 28.37 11.81
CA ASP A 376 -6.76 28.34 10.55
C ASP A 376 -6.03 29.65 10.23
N ASN A 377 -6.51 30.79 10.72
CA ASN A 377 -5.90 32.11 10.48
C ASN A 377 -4.68 32.41 11.36
N LEU A 378 -4.39 31.58 12.38
CA LEU A 378 -3.26 31.76 13.27
C LEU A 378 -2.09 30.85 12.90
N VAL A 379 -0.86 31.26 13.18
CA VAL A 379 0.32 30.41 12.95
C VAL A 379 0.27 29.20 13.88
N LYS A 380 0.36 27.99 13.31
CA LYS A 380 0.46 26.76 14.10
C LYS A 380 1.75 26.78 14.92
N PRO A 381 1.70 26.48 16.24
CA PRO A 381 2.90 26.45 17.08
C PRO A 381 4.03 25.62 16.47
N MET A 382 5.27 26.10 16.58
CA MET A 382 6.50 25.41 16.10
C MET A 382 6.90 24.25 17.02
N GLU A 383 5.96 23.34 17.25
CA GLU A 383 6.11 22.12 18.03
C GLU A 383 5.50 20.93 17.30
N CYS A 384 5.88 19.71 17.72
CA CYS A 384 5.33 18.47 17.16
C CYS A 384 3.89 18.24 17.64
N VAL A 385 2.90 18.97 17.14
CA VAL A 385 1.48 18.87 17.55
C VAL A 385 0.61 18.33 16.41
N GLY A 386 -0.57 17.79 16.76
CA GLY A 386 -1.55 17.31 15.78
C GLY A 386 -1.97 18.41 14.79
N THR A 387 -2.63 18.03 13.70
CA THR A 387 -3.16 19.03 12.75
C THR A 387 -4.29 19.85 13.35
N LYS A 388 -4.53 21.04 12.81
CA LYS A 388 -5.64 21.87 13.30
C LYS A 388 -6.99 21.15 13.16
N HIS A 389 -7.19 20.48 12.01
CA HIS A 389 -8.36 19.66 11.72
C HIS A 389 -8.58 18.57 12.76
N GLU A 390 -7.54 17.76 13.04
CA GLU A 390 -7.65 16.70 14.06
C GLU A 390 -8.01 17.23 15.44
N LEU A 391 -7.43 18.37 15.83
CA LEU A 391 -7.69 18.96 17.14
C LEU A 391 -9.12 19.50 17.23
N ARG A 392 -9.68 20.06 16.15
CA ARG A 392 -11.09 20.46 16.08
C ARG A 392 -12.04 19.27 16.15
N VAL A 393 -11.73 18.19 15.44
CA VAL A 393 -12.51 16.93 15.50
C VAL A 393 -12.44 16.32 16.91
N ALA A 394 -11.26 16.26 17.52
CA ALA A 394 -11.10 15.74 18.88
C ALA A 394 -11.82 16.59 19.94
N LEU A 395 -11.98 17.89 19.71
CA LEU A 395 -12.76 18.79 20.56
C LEU A 395 -14.28 18.69 20.33
N GLY A 396 -14.74 18.00 19.26
CA GLY A 396 -16.14 17.97 18.86
C GLY A 396 -16.62 19.28 18.22
N VAL A 397 -15.70 20.12 17.73
CA VAL A 397 -16.02 21.37 17.00
C VAL A 397 -16.39 21.06 15.55
N GLU A 398 -15.78 20.03 14.97
CA GLU A 398 -16.04 19.54 13.61
C GLU A 398 -16.37 18.03 13.66
N ASN A 399 -17.27 17.59 12.79
CA ASN A 399 -17.62 16.17 12.65
C ASN A 399 -17.04 15.64 11.33
N ASP A 400 -16.02 14.80 11.42
CA ASP A 400 -15.42 14.10 10.28
C ASP A 400 -15.10 12.65 10.66
N ASP A 401 -16.08 11.77 10.44
CA ASP A 401 -15.94 10.33 10.70
C ASP A 401 -14.92 9.65 9.78
N ASN A 402 -14.57 10.28 8.64
CA ASN A 402 -13.58 9.73 7.73
C ASN A 402 -12.17 9.82 8.30
N LEU A 403 -11.91 10.77 9.20
CA LEU A 403 -10.60 10.97 9.81
C LEU A 403 -10.17 9.74 10.65
N ILE A 404 -11.11 9.09 11.32
CA ILE A 404 -10.85 7.88 12.14
C ILE A 404 -10.57 6.65 11.27
N ASN A 405 -11.09 6.63 10.04
CA ASN A 405 -10.92 5.54 9.08
C ASN A 405 -9.92 5.88 7.96
N PHE A 406 -9.18 6.97 8.12
CA PHE A 406 -8.24 7.46 7.12
C PHE A 406 -7.08 6.47 6.94
N TRP A 407 -6.62 6.36 5.69
CA TRP A 407 -5.42 5.63 5.31
C TRP A 407 -4.69 6.41 4.22
N GLY A 408 -3.54 6.97 4.58
CA GLY A 408 -2.73 7.84 3.74
C GLY A 408 -1.68 7.11 2.90
N GLU A 409 -1.04 7.88 2.02
CA GLU A 409 0.10 7.44 1.24
C GLU A 409 1.25 7.00 2.13
N ASN A 410 1.94 5.92 1.75
CA ASN A 410 2.96 5.35 2.60
C ASN A 410 3.89 4.40 1.85
N ASN A 411 5.01 4.10 2.51
CA ASN A 411 6.06 3.22 2.04
C ASN A 411 6.16 1.92 2.86
N LEU A 412 5.11 1.55 3.60
CA LEU A 412 5.17 0.39 4.48
C LEU A 412 5.39 -0.88 3.65
N PRO A 413 6.31 -1.77 4.05
CA PRO A 413 6.33 -3.12 3.53
C PRO A 413 5.01 -3.84 3.84
N ALA A 414 4.71 -4.86 3.04
CA ALA A 414 3.41 -5.51 3.00
C ALA A 414 2.96 -6.03 4.38
N ILE A 415 3.87 -6.69 5.11
CA ILE A 415 3.60 -7.18 6.45
C ILE A 415 3.23 -6.06 7.43
N PHE A 416 3.89 -4.91 7.36
CA PHE A 416 3.61 -3.77 8.24
C PHE A 416 2.27 -3.11 7.92
N LYS A 417 1.88 -3.05 6.64
CA LYS A 417 0.55 -2.56 6.23
C LYS A 417 -0.55 -3.39 6.89
N ILE A 418 -0.42 -4.73 6.85
CA ILE A 418 -1.39 -5.63 7.46
C ILE A 418 -1.41 -5.46 8.98
N ILE A 419 -0.24 -5.50 9.63
CA ILE A 419 -0.13 -5.36 11.09
C ILE A 419 -0.85 -4.09 11.55
N LEU A 420 -0.55 -2.95 10.93
CA LEU A 420 -1.17 -1.69 11.32
C LEU A 420 -2.66 -1.66 11.01
N TYR A 421 -3.06 -1.96 9.77
CA TYR A 421 -4.44 -1.85 9.32
C TYR A 421 -5.37 -2.77 10.11
N PHE A 422 -4.96 -4.02 10.38
CA PHE A 422 -5.79 -4.99 11.08
C PHE A 422 -5.92 -4.65 12.56
N ASN A 423 -4.83 -4.24 13.22
CA ASN A 423 -4.90 -3.81 14.62
C ASN A 423 -5.74 -2.54 14.80
N LEU A 424 -5.71 -1.63 13.83
CA LEU A 424 -6.50 -0.40 13.87
C LEU A 424 -8.01 -0.65 13.70
N ASN A 425 -8.38 -1.53 12.76
CA ASN A 425 -9.76 -1.66 12.31
C ASN A 425 -10.51 -2.85 12.92
N PHE A 426 -9.82 -3.96 13.22
CA PHE A 426 -10.48 -5.24 13.52
C PHE A 426 -10.23 -5.76 14.93
N LYS A 427 -9.17 -5.33 15.60
CA LYS A 427 -8.85 -5.80 16.96
C LYS A 427 -9.97 -5.48 17.96
N ASP A 428 -10.34 -6.48 18.75
CA ASP A 428 -11.37 -6.41 19.80
C ASP A 428 -12.78 -6.07 19.26
N LYS A 429 -13.01 -6.29 17.96
CA LYS A 429 -14.31 -6.10 17.30
C LYS A 429 -15.10 -7.40 17.21
N LYS A 430 -16.42 -7.31 17.10
CA LYS A 430 -17.26 -8.46 16.72
C LYS A 430 -17.23 -8.61 15.21
N ILE A 431 -16.65 -9.70 14.71
CA ILE A 431 -16.44 -9.94 13.28
C ILE A 431 -17.22 -11.16 12.84
N LEU A 432 -17.97 -11.02 11.75
CA LEU A 432 -18.61 -12.12 11.04
C LEU A 432 -17.99 -12.30 9.65
N ILE A 433 -17.69 -13.53 9.26
CA ILE A 433 -17.44 -13.90 7.86
C ILE A 433 -18.75 -14.42 7.27
N LEU A 434 -19.29 -13.66 6.31
CA LEU A 434 -20.54 -13.95 5.63
C LEU A 434 -20.27 -14.57 4.25
N GLY A 435 -20.46 -15.89 4.17
CA GLY A 435 -20.05 -16.77 3.08
C GLY A 435 -18.66 -17.35 3.31
N TYR A 436 -18.56 -18.68 3.36
CA TYR A 436 -17.37 -19.43 3.78
C TYR A 436 -16.72 -20.25 2.65
N GLY A 437 -16.74 -19.68 1.43
CA GLY A 437 -16.03 -20.20 0.26
C GLY A 437 -14.51 -19.95 0.31
N ARG A 438 -13.86 -19.87 -0.86
CA ARG A 438 -12.40 -19.62 -0.98
C ARG A 438 -11.98 -18.33 -0.26
N GLU A 439 -12.68 -17.22 -0.53
CA GLU A 439 -12.39 -15.92 0.12
C GLU A 439 -12.70 -15.93 1.63
N GLY A 440 -13.79 -16.57 2.07
CA GLY A 440 -14.12 -16.67 3.50
C GLY A 440 -13.02 -17.37 4.31
N LYS A 441 -12.52 -18.50 3.82
CA LYS A 441 -11.40 -19.24 4.46
C LYS A 441 -10.10 -18.46 4.46
N SER A 442 -9.78 -17.79 3.35
CA SER A 442 -8.60 -16.93 3.24
C SER A 442 -8.67 -15.75 4.22
N THR A 443 -9.84 -15.15 4.39
CA THR A 443 -10.10 -14.10 5.40
C THR A 443 -9.87 -14.60 6.82
N GLU A 444 -10.43 -15.76 7.18
CA GLU A 444 -10.25 -16.34 8.51
C GLU A 444 -8.77 -16.60 8.82
N LYS A 445 -8.06 -17.20 7.85
CA LYS A 445 -6.62 -17.49 7.95
C LYS A 445 -5.81 -16.22 8.23
N LEU A 446 -6.06 -15.14 7.49
CA LEU A 446 -5.31 -13.89 7.64
C LEU A 446 -5.60 -13.21 8.99
N ILE A 447 -6.87 -13.15 9.41
CA ILE A 447 -7.24 -12.59 10.73
C ILE A 447 -6.58 -13.39 11.86
N LYS A 448 -6.64 -14.72 11.83
CA LYS A 448 -6.00 -15.57 12.85
C LYS A 448 -4.48 -15.40 12.89
N LYS A 449 -3.84 -15.16 11.74
CA LYS A 449 -2.39 -14.92 11.67
C LYS A 449 -1.98 -13.63 12.38
N TYR A 450 -2.66 -12.51 12.10
CA TYR A 450 -2.25 -11.18 12.59
C TYR A 450 -2.98 -10.71 13.84
N LEU A 451 -4.10 -11.34 14.19
CA LEU A 451 -4.90 -11.10 15.37
C LEU A 451 -5.31 -12.45 16.00
N PRO A 452 -4.38 -13.23 16.57
CA PRO A 452 -4.64 -14.61 17.01
C PRO A 452 -5.70 -14.74 18.11
N LYS A 453 -5.96 -13.67 18.87
CA LYS A 453 -6.99 -13.63 19.92
C LYS A 453 -8.36 -13.16 19.42
N GLN A 454 -8.45 -12.75 18.16
CA GLN A 454 -9.67 -12.21 17.58
C GLN A 454 -10.68 -13.32 17.36
N LYS A 455 -11.87 -13.16 17.93
CA LYS A 455 -13.01 -14.05 17.65
C LYS A 455 -13.63 -13.67 16.32
N VAL A 456 -13.94 -14.68 15.52
CA VAL A 456 -14.56 -14.53 14.21
C VAL A 456 -15.66 -15.57 14.10
N ASP A 457 -16.88 -15.11 13.89
CA ASP A 457 -18.03 -15.98 13.65
C ASP A 457 -18.18 -16.22 12.14
N ILE A 458 -18.85 -17.30 11.76
CA ILE A 458 -19.06 -17.69 10.37
C ILE A 458 -20.55 -17.90 10.11
N ALA A 459 -21.07 -17.28 9.06
CA ALA A 459 -22.41 -17.51 8.56
C ALA A 459 -22.36 -17.87 7.07
N ASP A 460 -23.02 -18.96 6.70
CA ASP A 460 -23.11 -19.42 5.31
C ASP A 460 -24.47 -20.07 5.07
N GLN A 461 -25.05 -19.87 3.89
CA GLN A 461 -26.34 -20.45 3.51
C GLN A 461 -26.34 -21.99 3.60
N LYS A 462 -25.19 -22.63 3.40
CA LYS A 462 -25.03 -24.10 3.55
C LYS A 462 -25.12 -24.56 5.01
N LEU A 463 -24.86 -23.66 5.96
CA LEU A 463 -24.91 -23.96 7.40
C LEU A 463 -26.29 -23.67 7.99
N SER A 464 -26.95 -22.61 7.53
CA SER A 464 -28.29 -22.23 8.00
C SER A 464 -29.07 -21.48 6.92
N LYS A 465 -30.38 -21.73 6.85
CA LYS A 465 -31.29 -20.94 6.00
C LYS A 465 -31.43 -19.50 6.49
N ASP A 466 -31.22 -19.26 7.79
CA ASP A 466 -31.32 -17.95 8.44
C ASP A 466 -29.95 -17.26 8.60
N TYR A 467 -28.97 -17.58 7.74
CA TYR A 467 -27.60 -17.07 7.83
C TYR A 467 -27.46 -15.53 7.72
N LEU A 468 -28.52 -14.83 7.29
CA LEU A 468 -28.59 -13.37 7.21
C LEU A 468 -29.22 -12.72 8.45
N LYS A 469 -29.63 -13.52 9.44
CA LYS A 469 -30.24 -13.00 10.66
C LYS A 469 -29.17 -12.32 11.53
N ASP A 470 -29.57 -11.28 12.26
CA ASP A 470 -28.78 -10.66 13.34
C ASP A 470 -27.42 -10.07 12.90
N LEU A 471 -27.27 -9.70 11.62
CA LEU A 471 -26.05 -9.07 11.09
C LEU A 471 -25.66 -7.79 11.84
N ASN A 472 -26.65 -7.07 12.39
CA ASN A 472 -26.48 -5.85 13.16
C ASN A 472 -25.81 -6.06 14.55
N ASN A 473 -25.59 -7.32 14.97
CA ASN A 473 -24.87 -7.63 16.21
C ASN A 473 -23.35 -7.55 16.07
N TYR A 474 -22.86 -7.37 14.84
CA TYR A 474 -21.44 -7.33 14.51
C TYR A 474 -20.98 -5.91 14.17
N ASP A 475 -19.77 -5.56 14.61
CA ASP A 475 -19.10 -4.33 14.19
C ASP A 475 -18.72 -4.42 12.70
N PHE A 476 -18.20 -5.59 12.29
CA PHE A 476 -17.72 -5.84 10.94
C PHE A 476 -18.25 -7.14 10.36
N VAL A 477 -18.68 -7.07 9.09
CA VAL A 477 -19.08 -8.25 8.30
C VAL A 477 -18.21 -8.34 7.05
N PHE A 478 -17.37 -9.37 6.96
CA PHE A 478 -16.64 -9.72 5.75
C PHE A 478 -17.56 -10.46 4.80
N LYS A 479 -18.10 -9.75 3.81
CA LYS A 479 -19.12 -10.28 2.90
C LYS A 479 -18.47 -10.83 1.64
N SER A 480 -18.84 -12.07 1.31
CA SER A 480 -18.49 -12.68 0.02
C SER A 480 -19.12 -11.92 -1.16
N PRO A 481 -18.44 -11.81 -2.32
CA PRO A 481 -18.95 -11.10 -3.49
C PRO A 481 -20.29 -11.62 -4.00
N GLY A 482 -20.54 -12.93 -3.90
CA GLY A 482 -21.78 -13.56 -4.39
C GLY A 482 -23.06 -13.18 -3.63
N ILE A 483 -22.97 -12.46 -2.50
CA ILE A 483 -24.13 -12.10 -1.68
C ILE A 483 -24.61 -10.68 -2.05
N PRO A 484 -25.83 -10.50 -2.61
CA PRO A 484 -26.30 -9.22 -3.13
C PRO A 484 -26.40 -8.12 -2.06
N ASN A 485 -25.95 -6.91 -2.40
CA ASN A 485 -26.08 -5.75 -1.50
C ASN A 485 -27.55 -5.33 -1.30
N LYS A 486 -28.43 -5.57 -2.27
CA LYS A 486 -29.85 -5.17 -2.24
C LYS A 486 -30.71 -5.91 -1.21
N LEU A 487 -30.18 -6.95 -0.56
CA LEU A 487 -30.91 -7.72 0.45
C LEU A 487 -31.29 -6.83 1.66
N ARG A 488 -32.53 -6.96 2.13
CA ARG A 488 -33.10 -6.12 3.19
C ARG A 488 -32.29 -6.21 4.48
N GLU A 489 -31.82 -7.39 4.84
CA GLU A 489 -31.02 -7.67 6.04
C GLU A 489 -29.69 -6.91 5.99
N ILE A 490 -29.03 -6.89 4.83
CA ILE A 490 -27.78 -6.16 4.62
C ILE A 490 -28.00 -4.66 4.71
N GLN A 491 -29.04 -4.14 4.04
CA GLN A 491 -29.37 -2.72 4.08
C GLN A 491 -29.73 -2.25 5.49
N ASN A 492 -30.46 -3.06 6.25
CA ASN A 492 -30.81 -2.77 7.64
C ASN A 492 -29.57 -2.78 8.54
N ALA A 493 -28.70 -3.78 8.43
CA ALA A 493 -27.46 -3.85 9.22
C ALA A 493 -26.54 -2.64 8.95
N LYS A 494 -26.40 -2.22 7.69
CA LYS A 494 -25.66 -1.00 7.32
C LYS A 494 -26.25 0.25 8.01
N LYS A 495 -27.58 0.41 8.02
CA LYS A 495 -28.26 1.52 8.69
C LYS A 495 -28.07 1.50 10.22
N MET A 496 -27.89 0.33 10.81
CA MET A 496 -27.63 0.15 12.24
C MET A 496 -26.15 0.31 12.63
N GLY A 497 -25.27 0.62 11.66
CA GLY A 497 -23.86 0.92 11.91
C GLY A 497 -22.89 -0.24 11.67
N THR A 498 -23.35 -1.41 11.23
CA THR A 498 -22.47 -2.52 10.85
C THR A 498 -21.68 -2.16 9.59
N VAL A 499 -20.35 -2.29 9.68
CA VAL A 499 -19.45 -2.01 8.55
C VAL A 499 -19.24 -3.26 7.72
N PHE A 500 -19.57 -3.19 6.43
CA PHE A 500 -19.32 -4.27 5.49
C PHE A 500 -17.94 -4.13 4.85
N ALA A 501 -17.12 -5.16 5.01
CA ALA A 501 -15.80 -5.30 4.41
C ALA A 501 -15.81 -6.38 3.32
N SER A 502 -14.90 -6.27 2.37
CA SER A 502 -14.60 -7.32 1.40
C SER A 502 -13.10 -7.40 1.19
N GLN A 503 -12.62 -8.56 0.71
CA GLN A 503 -11.19 -8.69 0.42
C GLN A 503 -10.72 -7.66 -0.61
N THR A 504 -11.51 -7.44 -1.68
CA THR A 504 -11.20 -6.46 -2.73
C THR A 504 -11.11 -5.04 -2.18
N LYS A 505 -12.04 -4.64 -1.29
CA LYS A 505 -12.03 -3.30 -0.69
C LYS A 505 -10.74 -3.05 0.09
N ILE A 506 -10.34 -4.01 0.93
CA ILE A 506 -9.12 -3.89 1.74
C ILE A 506 -7.87 -4.00 0.87
N PHE A 507 -7.87 -4.88 -0.13
CA PHE A 507 -6.76 -5.02 -1.08
C PHE A 507 -6.48 -3.71 -1.81
N LEU A 508 -7.51 -3.08 -2.40
CA LEU A 508 -7.35 -1.80 -3.08
C LEU A 508 -6.97 -0.68 -2.09
N LYS A 509 -7.51 -0.69 -0.86
CA LYS A 509 -7.12 0.26 0.19
C LYS A 509 -5.61 0.25 0.47
N LEU A 510 -5.03 -0.95 0.55
CA LEU A 510 -3.64 -1.15 0.95
C LEU A 510 -2.64 -1.12 -0.21
N TYR A 511 -3.07 -1.50 -1.42
CA TYR A 511 -2.18 -1.78 -2.54
C TYR A 511 -2.52 -1.05 -3.84
N ARG A 512 -3.52 -0.16 -3.89
CA ARG A 512 -3.98 0.50 -5.14
C ARG A 512 -2.86 0.95 -6.08
N ASP A 513 -1.77 1.49 -5.54
CA ASP A 513 -0.65 2.05 -6.32
C ASP A 513 0.13 0.98 -7.11
N ASN A 514 0.02 -0.30 -6.70
CA ASN A 514 0.63 -1.46 -7.35
C ASN A 514 -0.39 -2.28 -8.18
N VAL A 515 -1.63 -1.82 -8.36
CA VAL A 515 -2.69 -2.62 -9.01
C VAL A 515 -3.01 -2.12 -10.41
N ILE A 516 -3.06 -3.08 -11.35
CA ILE A 516 -3.70 -2.96 -12.65
C ILE A 516 -5.04 -3.69 -12.59
N GLY A 517 -6.14 -2.97 -12.47
CA GLY A 517 -7.49 -3.53 -12.43
C GLY A 517 -8.10 -3.64 -13.82
N VAL A 518 -8.66 -4.81 -14.14
CA VAL A 518 -9.38 -5.05 -15.39
C VAL A 518 -10.81 -5.47 -15.09
N THR A 519 -11.77 -4.77 -15.67
CA THR A 519 -13.19 -5.17 -15.66
C THR A 519 -13.85 -5.01 -17.03
N GLY A 520 -15.06 -5.55 -17.11
CA GLY A 520 -15.91 -5.57 -18.29
C GLY A 520 -17.00 -6.63 -18.15
N THR A 521 -18.00 -6.61 -19.01
CA THR A 521 -18.93 -7.75 -19.13
C THR A 521 -18.14 -8.96 -19.67
N LYS A 522 -17.40 -8.76 -20.77
CA LYS A 522 -16.59 -9.81 -21.44
C LYS A 522 -15.12 -9.45 -21.57
N GLY A 523 -14.27 -10.46 -21.78
CA GLY A 523 -12.86 -10.30 -22.11
C GLY A 523 -11.91 -10.16 -20.92
N LYS A 524 -12.43 -9.96 -19.71
CA LYS A 524 -11.65 -9.71 -18.48
C LYS A 524 -10.48 -10.68 -18.29
N SER A 525 -10.76 -11.99 -18.23
CA SER A 525 -9.76 -13.01 -17.94
C SER A 525 -8.66 -13.06 -19.00
N THR A 526 -9.02 -12.96 -20.28
CA THR A 526 -8.04 -12.91 -21.37
C THR A 526 -7.19 -11.66 -21.30
N THR A 527 -7.78 -10.48 -21.12
CA THR A 527 -7.02 -9.23 -21.02
C THR A 527 -6.10 -9.22 -19.82
N SER A 528 -6.58 -9.61 -18.63
CA SER A 528 -5.73 -9.70 -17.43
C SER A 528 -4.56 -10.67 -17.64
N SER A 529 -4.81 -11.80 -18.29
CA SER A 529 -3.76 -12.80 -18.57
C SER A 529 -2.76 -12.32 -19.61
N LEU A 530 -3.21 -11.61 -20.64
CA LEU A 530 -2.34 -10.96 -21.64
C LEU A 530 -1.44 -9.91 -20.99
N ILE A 531 -2.01 -9.03 -20.16
CA ILE A 531 -1.23 -8.03 -19.41
C ILE A 531 -0.18 -8.74 -18.54
N TYR A 532 -0.61 -9.70 -17.72
CA TYR A 532 0.28 -10.49 -16.88
C TYR A 532 1.42 -11.13 -17.67
N TYR A 533 1.12 -11.76 -18.82
CA TYR A 533 2.12 -12.41 -19.66
C TYR A 533 3.10 -11.43 -20.29
N ILE A 534 2.63 -10.26 -20.76
CA ILE A 534 3.51 -9.20 -21.29
C ILE A 534 4.45 -8.72 -20.19
N LEU A 535 3.92 -8.41 -19.01
CA LEU A 535 4.73 -7.95 -17.87
C LEU A 535 5.78 -8.98 -17.45
N LYS A 536 5.39 -10.26 -17.32
CA LYS A 536 6.33 -11.35 -17.03
C LYS A 536 7.40 -11.50 -18.10
N SER A 537 7.02 -11.41 -19.37
CA SER A 537 7.96 -11.49 -20.50
C SER A 537 8.96 -10.32 -20.51
N ALA A 538 8.57 -9.17 -19.99
CA ALA A 538 9.42 -7.99 -19.80
C ALA A 538 10.28 -8.05 -18.52
N GLY A 539 10.25 -9.17 -17.77
CA GLY A 539 11.01 -9.32 -16.51
C GLY A 539 10.40 -8.58 -15.32
N ILE A 540 9.18 -8.05 -15.46
CA ILE A 540 8.50 -7.33 -14.38
C ILE A 540 7.93 -8.34 -13.39
N ASN A 541 8.19 -8.11 -12.11
CA ASN A 541 7.63 -8.95 -11.06
C ASN A 541 6.12 -8.71 -10.92
N THR A 542 5.32 -9.59 -11.49
CA THR A 542 3.86 -9.48 -11.45
C THR A 542 3.17 -10.76 -10.99
N THR A 543 1.92 -10.64 -10.53
CA THR A 543 1.06 -11.77 -10.15
C THR A 543 -0.38 -11.47 -10.55
N LEU A 544 -1.08 -12.51 -11.00
CA LEU A 544 -2.49 -12.47 -11.35
C LEU A 544 -3.35 -12.72 -10.10
N VAL A 545 -4.33 -11.85 -9.85
CA VAL A 545 -5.21 -11.90 -8.67
C VAL A 545 -6.66 -11.52 -9.01
N GLY A 546 -7.55 -11.62 -8.02
CA GLY A 546 -8.93 -11.14 -8.11
C GLY A 546 -9.91 -12.30 -8.29
N ASN A 547 -10.77 -12.22 -9.30
CA ASN A 547 -11.77 -13.25 -9.61
C ASN A 547 -11.16 -14.55 -10.19
N ILE A 548 -9.88 -14.50 -10.59
CA ILE A 548 -9.09 -15.64 -11.05
C ILE A 548 -7.86 -15.82 -10.16
N GLY A 549 -7.38 -17.07 -10.07
CA GLY A 549 -6.27 -17.44 -9.21
C GLY A 549 -6.66 -17.57 -7.74
N LYS A 550 -5.72 -17.30 -6.83
CA LYS A 550 -5.96 -17.35 -5.38
C LYS A 550 -6.64 -16.06 -4.88
N PRO A 551 -7.41 -16.12 -3.77
CA PRO A 551 -7.92 -14.93 -3.09
C PRO A 551 -6.83 -13.88 -2.84
N VAL A 552 -7.17 -12.60 -2.95
CA VAL A 552 -6.20 -11.49 -2.82
C VAL A 552 -5.49 -11.50 -1.47
N PHE A 553 -6.18 -11.93 -0.40
CA PHE A 553 -5.62 -12.04 0.96
C PHE A 553 -4.49 -13.07 1.08
N ASP A 554 -4.43 -14.07 0.20
CA ASP A 554 -3.35 -15.05 0.18
C ASP A 554 -2.04 -14.50 -0.41
N TYR A 555 -2.04 -13.24 -0.87
CA TYR A 555 -0.87 -12.55 -1.42
C TYR A 555 -0.44 -11.32 -0.61
N LEU A 556 -1.21 -10.88 0.40
CA LEU A 556 -0.97 -9.60 1.07
C LEU A 556 0.22 -9.61 2.03
N ASP A 557 0.70 -10.77 2.47
CA ASP A 557 1.82 -10.92 3.39
C ASP A 557 3.17 -11.15 2.68
N ASN A 558 3.23 -10.87 1.37
CA ASN A 558 4.44 -10.93 0.56
C ASN A 558 5.10 -9.53 0.49
N ASP A 559 6.32 -9.41 1.03
CA ASP A 559 7.06 -8.15 1.17
C ASP A 559 7.68 -7.60 -0.12
N ASP A 560 7.37 -8.17 -1.27
CA ASP A 560 7.89 -7.70 -2.55
C ASP A 560 7.24 -6.38 -3.00
N LYS A 561 7.89 -5.27 -2.64
CA LYS A 561 7.43 -3.89 -2.89
C LYS A 561 7.29 -3.54 -4.38
N ASP A 562 8.04 -4.23 -5.24
CA ASP A 562 8.05 -3.99 -6.68
C ASP A 562 7.03 -4.86 -7.41
N LYS A 563 6.27 -5.67 -6.67
CA LYS A 563 5.27 -6.57 -7.22
C LYS A 563 4.06 -5.80 -7.74
N ILE A 564 3.77 -5.98 -9.03
CA ILE A 564 2.57 -5.45 -9.69
C ILE A 564 1.47 -6.51 -9.68
N PHE A 565 0.29 -6.16 -9.20
CA PHE A 565 -0.87 -7.03 -9.20
C PHE A 565 -1.75 -6.77 -10.42
N VAL A 566 -1.91 -7.77 -11.29
CA VAL A 566 -2.90 -7.73 -12.35
C VAL A 566 -4.19 -8.34 -11.81
N ALA A 567 -5.18 -7.50 -11.53
CA ALA A 567 -6.41 -7.87 -10.85
C ALA A 567 -7.58 -7.99 -11.83
N GLU A 568 -8.12 -9.19 -12.02
CA GLU A 568 -9.44 -9.35 -12.63
C GLU A 568 -10.52 -9.00 -11.61
N LEU A 569 -11.33 -7.98 -11.88
CA LEU A 569 -12.35 -7.50 -10.94
C LEU A 569 -13.75 -7.66 -11.52
N SER A 570 -14.56 -8.49 -10.86
CA SER A 570 -15.99 -8.64 -11.19
C SER A 570 -16.80 -7.41 -10.72
N SER A 571 -18.00 -7.24 -11.27
CA SER A 571 -18.93 -6.20 -10.80
C SER A 571 -19.32 -6.41 -9.34
N HIS A 572 -19.44 -7.67 -8.89
CA HIS A 572 -19.76 -8.01 -7.51
C HIS A 572 -18.67 -7.53 -6.55
N GLN A 573 -17.41 -7.78 -6.89
CA GLN A 573 -16.25 -7.33 -6.11
C GLN A 573 -16.12 -5.81 -6.07
N LEU A 574 -16.43 -5.12 -7.18
CA LEU A 574 -16.37 -3.67 -7.29
C LEU A 574 -17.58 -2.93 -6.67
N SER A 575 -18.66 -3.63 -6.34
CA SER A 575 -19.92 -3.00 -5.92
C SER A 575 -19.83 -2.09 -4.68
N ASP A 576 -18.88 -2.33 -3.79
CA ASP A 576 -18.73 -1.59 -2.52
C ASP A 576 -17.28 -1.10 -2.26
N VAL A 577 -16.47 -0.99 -3.32
CA VAL A 577 -15.10 -0.45 -3.22
C VAL A 577 -15.11 1.07 -3.29
N GLN A 578 -14.20 1.70 -2.56
CA GLN A 578 -14.04 3.16 -2.44
C GLN A 578 -12.64 3.64 -2.81
N ASP A 579 -11.81 2.73 -3.32
CA ASP A 579 -10.44 3.00 -3.73
C ASP A 579 -10.26 2.31 -5.09
N SER A 580 -9.85 3.08 -6.11
CA SER A 580 -9.61 2.56 -7.46
C SER A 580 -8.12 2.24 -7.68
N PRO A 581 -7.79 1.21 -8.48
CA PRO A 581 -6.42 0.87 -8.87
C PRO A 581 -5.71 2.01 -9.60
N HIS A 582 -4.37 2.01 -9.57
CA HIS A 582 -3.55 2.96 -10.29
C HIS A 582 -3.74 2.88 -11.81
N ILE A 583 -3.86 1.67 -12.37
CA ILE A 583 -4.24 1.47 -13.76
C ILE A 583 -5.60 0.76 -13.80
N ALA A 584 -6.60 1.39 -14.39
CA ALA A 584 -7.94 0.85 -14.55
C ALA A 584 -8.26 0.60 -16.02
N VAL A 585 -8.78 -0.57 -16.34
CA VAL A 585 -9.19 -0.97 -17.69
C VAL A 585 -10.67 -1.35 -17.68
N LEU A 586 -11.48 -0.64 -18.47
CA LEU A 586 -12.88 -1.00 -18.71
C LEU A 586 -13.07 -1.44 -20.17
N LEU A 587 -13.29 -2.75 -20.37
CA LEU A 587 -13.33 -3.34 -21.72
C LEU A 587 -14.65 -3.07 -22.47
N ASN A 588 -15.78 -3.27 -21.79
CA ASN A 588 -17.12 -3.19 -22.35
C ASN A 588 -18.16 -3.32 -21.23
N ILE A 589 -19.39 -2.85 -21.48
CA ILE A 589 -20.53 -3.01 -20.58
C ILE A 589 -21.77 -3.38 -21.40
N PHE A 590 -22.34 -4.54 -21.10
CA PHE A 590 -23.62 -5.05 -21.62
C PHE A 590 -24.48 -5.57 -20.46
N PRO A 591 -25.83 -5.56 -20.58
CA PRO A 591 -26.73 -6.03 -19.52
C PRO A 591 -26.43 -7.47 -19.07
N GLU A 592 -26.13 -7.65 -17.77
CA GLU A 592 -25.86 -8.94 -17.12
C GLU A 592 -26.14 -8.80 -15.61
N HIS A 593 -26.38 -9.92 -14.91
CA HIS A 593 -26.54 -9.98 -13.44
C HIS A 593 -27.73 -9.21 -12.83
N LEU A 594 -28.85 -9.07 -13.54
CA LEU A 594 -30.04 -8.36 -13.04
C LEU A 594 -30.73 -9.06 -11.85
N ASP A 595 -30.38 -10.33 -11.59
CA ASP A 595 -30.73 -11.05 -10.37
C ASP A 595 -30.02 -10.48 -9.13
N TYR A 596 -28.80 -9.97 -9.30
CA TYR A 596 -27.97 -9.40 -8.23
C TYR A 596 -28.20 -7.89 -8.03
N TYR A 597 -28.33 -7.14 -9.12
CA TYR A 597 -28.48 -5.67 -9.12
C TYR A 597 -29.95 -5.24 -9.14
N GLU A 598 -30.23 -3.98 -8.83
CA GLU A 598 -31.59 -3.43 -8.97
C GLU A 598 -31.99 -3.27 -10.44
N ASP A 599 -31.07 -2.74 -11.25
CA ASP A 599 -31.24 -2.54 -12.68
C ASP A 599 -29.87 -2.53 -13.40
N PHE A 600 -29.89 -2.29 -14.72
CA PHE A 600 -28.66 -2.21 -15.52
C PHE A 600 -27.77 -1.01 -15.14
N ASN A 601 -28.35 0.07 -14.63
CA ASN A 601 -27.60 1.26 -14.22
C ASN A 601 -26.82 1.00 -12.93
N ASP A 602 -27.39 0.26 -11.98
CA ASP A 602 -26.72 -0.21 -10.77
C ASP A 602 -25.55 -1.17 -11.12
N TYR A 603 -25.77 -2.10 -12.06
CA TYR A 603 -24.69 -2.92 -12.61
C TYR A 603 -23.57 -2.07 -13.23
N LYS A 604 -23.91 -1.05 -14.02
CA LYS A 604 -22.92 -0.14 -14.63
C LYS A 604 -22.12 0.60 -13.56
N LYS A 605 -22.80 1.25 -12.60
CA LYS A 605 -22.17 1.98 -11.48
C LYS A 605 -21.21 1.10 -10.70
N SER A 606 -21.56 -0.17 -10.48
CA SER A 606 -20.68 -1.11 -9.79
C SER A 606 -19.35 -1.29 -10.53
N LYS A 607 -19.33 -1.31 -11.87
CA LYS A 607 -18.08 -1.37 -12.65
C LYS A 607 -17.35 -0.05 -12.70
N GLU A 608 -18.06 1.08 -12.72
CA GLU A 608 -17.46 2.43 -12.73
C GLU A 608 -16.56 2.67 -11.49
N ASN A 609 -16.83 1.99 -10.37
CA ASN A 609 -15.96 2.01 -9.19
C ASN A 609 -14.51 1.58 -9.47
N ILE A 610 -14.22 0.92 -10.60
CA ILE A 610 -12.83 0.62 -11.01
C ILE A 610 -12.02 1.88 -11.33
N PHE A 611 -12.64 2.98 -11.72
CA PHE A 611 -11.94 4.24 -12.05
C PHE A 611 -12.47 5.46 -11.28
N LYS A 612 -13.67 5.37 -10.68
CA LYS A 612 -14.36 6.48 -10.00
C LYS A 612 -13.54 7.17 -8.91
N PHE A 613 -12.65 6.43 -8.23
CA PHE A 613 -11.84 6.92 -7.12
C PHE A 613 -10.35 7.03 -7.48
N GLN A 614 -10.04 7.17 -8.77
CA GLN A 614 -8.69 7.44 -9.23
C GLN A 614 -8.24 8.86 -8.88
N LYS A 615 -6.96 9.00 -8.58
CA LYS A 615 -6.23 10.27 -8.43
C LYS A 615 -5.89 10.82 -9.83
N SER A 616 -5.53 12.10 -9.90
CA SER A 616 -5.13 12.75 -11.15
C SER A 616 -3.89 12.14 -11.82
N THR A 617 -3.06 11.42 -11.07
CA THR A 617 -1.85 10.73 -11.54
C THR A 617 -2.10 9.32 -12.05
N ASP A 618 -3.32 8.79 -11.88
CA ASP A 618 -3.66 7.43 -12.28
C ASP A 618 -4.02 7.34 -13.76
N ILE A 619 -4.07 6.11 -14.26
CA ILE A 619 -4.26 5.80 -15.67
C ILE A 619 -5.60 5.08 -15.83
N TYR A 620 -6.47 5.63 -16.67
CA TYR A 620 -7.70 4.97 -17.11
C TYR A 620 -7.58 4.63 -18.60
N ILE A 621 -7.87 3.38 -18.95
CA ILE A 621 -8.01 2.91 -20.33
C ILE A 621 -9.47 2.55 -20.54
N SER A 622 -10.17 3.40 -21.28
CA SER A 622 -11.59 3.28 -21.57
C SER A 622 -11.85 2.36 -22.77
N CYS A 623 -13.12 1.97 -22.93
CA CYS A 623 -13.59 1.27 -24.13
C CYS A 623 -13.32 2.09 -25.41
N GLU A 624 -13.42 3.42 -25.33
CA GLU A 624 -13.16 4.31 -26.45
C GLU A 624 -11.67 4.32 -26.83
N ASP A 625 -10.77 4.42 -25.86
CA ASP A 625 -9.32 4.33 -26.08
C ASP A 625 -8.95 3.01 -26.79
N ILE A 626 -9.55 1.90 -26.33
CA ILE A 626 -9.32 0.56 -26.90
C ILE A 626 -9.82 0.51 -28.35
N ASN A 627 -10.99 1.06 -28.64
CA ASN A 627 -11.57 1.02 -29.99
C ASN A 627 -10.75 1.88 -30.97
N ASN A 628 -10.35 3.08 -30.54
CA ASN A 628 -9.61 4.05 -31.34
C ASN A 628 -8.12 3.70 -31.52
N PHE A 629 -7.58 2.78 -30.70
CA PHE A 629 -6.20 2.37 -30.82
C PHE A 629 -5.95 1.52 -32.09
N GLU A 630 -5.04 1.98 -32.93
CA GLU A 630 -4.55 1.22 -34.08
C GLU A 630 -3.45 0.26 -33.65
N LEU A 631 -3.74 -1.04 -33.77
CA LEU A 631 -2.79 -2.07 -33.39
C LEU A 631 -1.71 -2.22 -34.48
N PRO A 632 -0.42 -2.33 -34.11
CA PRO A 632 0.63 -2.72 -35.06
C PRO A 632 0.33 -4.08 -35.71
N LYS A 633 1.00 -4.40 -36.82
CA LYS A 633 0.95 -5.76 -37.39
C LYS A 633 1.56 -6.75 -36.40
N ILE A 634 0.73 -7.67 -35.88
CA ILE A 634 1.12 -8.69 -34.91
C ILE A 634 0.60 -10.05 -35.40
N LYS A 635 1.46 -11.07 -35.38
CA LYS A 635 1.05 -12.46 -35.54
C LYS A 635 0.68 -12.99 -34.15
N THR A 636 -0.57 -13.37 -33.94
CA THR A 636 -1.07 -13.91 -32.66
C THR A 636 -1.72 -15.26 -32.87
N ASN A 637 -1.62 -16.14 -31.87
CA ASN A 637 -2.30 -17.43 -31.85
C ASN A 637 -3.77 -17.30 -31.40
N LEU A 638 -4.18 -16.13 -30.91
CA LEU A 638 -5.56 -15.88 -30.49
C LEU A 638 -6.47 -15.67 -31.70
N ILE A 639 -7.52 -16.49 -31.80
CA ILE A 639 -8.49 -16.49 -32.89
C ILE A 639 -9.70 -15.61 -32.51
N GLY A 640 -10.26 -14.88 -33.47
CA GLY A 640 -11.54 -14.16 -33.34
C GLY A 640 -11.40 -12.65 -33.08
N GLN A 641 -12.32 -11.87 -33.66
CA GLN A 641 -12.29 -10.40 -33.65
C GLN A 641 -12.41 -9.80 -32.23
N HIS A 642 -13.08 -10.49 -31.32
CA HIS A 642 -13.20 -10.08 -29.91
C HIS A 642 -11.85 -10.13 -29.16
N ASN A 643 -10.91 -10.96 -29.58
CA ASN A 643 -9.57 -10.99 -29.01
C ASN A 643 -8.72 -9.79 -29.44
N LEU A 644 -9.07 -9.14 -30.56
CA LEU A 644 -8.41 -7.90 -30.97
C LEU A 644 -8.57 -6.81 -29.90
N SER A 645 -9.78 -6.62 -29.36
CA SER A 645 -10.02 -5.65 -28.29
C SER A 645 -9.23 -5.98 -27.01
N ASN A 646 -9.13 -7.27 -26.65
CA ASN A 646 -8.33 -7.71 -25.51
C ASN A 646 -6.83 -7.42 -25.72
N ILE A 647 -6.32 -7.69 -26.92
CA ILE A 647 -4.94 -7.40 -27.30
C ILE A 647 -4.68 -5.89 -27.28
N LYS A 648 -5.56 -5.07 -27.87
CA LYS A 648 -5.42 -3.61 -27.85
C LYS A 648 -5.37 -3.07 -26.42
N ALA A 649 -6.25 -3.53 -25.54
CA ALA A 649 -6.26 -3.13 -24.13
C ALA A 649 -4.94 -3.50 -23.43
N ALA A 650 -4.48 -4.75 -23.58
CA ALA A 650 -3.23 -5.20 -22.99
C ALA A 650 -2.01 -4.45 -23.54
N PHE A 651 -2.00 -4.15 -24.85
CA PHE A 651 -0.96 -3.37 -25.52
C PHE A 651 -0.89 -1.94 -24.95
N LEU A 652 -2.04 -1.27 -24.81
CA LEU A 652 -2.13 0.07 -24.23
C LEU A 652 -1.61 0.13 -22.79
N VAL A 653 -1.99 -0.85 -21.95
CA VAL A 653 -1.46 -0.95 -20.57
C VAL A 653 0.06 -1.05 -20.58
N ALA A 654 0.62 -1.95 -21.38
CA ALA A 654 2.06 -2.15 -21.45
C ALA A 654 2.81 -0.90 -21.96
N LEU A 655 2.26 -0.19 -22.95
CA LEU A 655 2.79 1.09 -23.41
C LEU A 655 2.79 2.15 -22.31
N LYS A 656 1.71 2.24 -21.53
CA LYS A 656 1.59 3.21 -20.43
C LYS A 656 2.57 2.92 -19.30
N LEU A 657 2.99 1.66 -19.15
CA LEU A 657 4.06 1.24 -18.24
C LEU A 657 5.47 1.42 -18.82
N GLY A 658 5.60 1.96 -20.04
CA GLY A 658 6.89 2.22 -20.67
C GLY A 658 7.57 1.00 -21.27
N ILE A 659 6.85 -0.11 -21.48
CA ILE A 659 7.42 -1.31 -22.12
C ILE A 659 7.60 -1.06 -23.62
N ASP A 660 8.77 -1.44 -24.14
CA ASP A 660 9.09 -1.25 -25.55
C ASP A 660 8.14 -2.02 -26.47
N LYS A 661 7.67 -1.35 -27.53
CA LYS A 661 6.73 -1.91 -28.52
C LYS A 661 7.19 -3.27 -29.05
N LYS A 662 8.49 -3.45 -29.27
CA LYS A 662 9.06 -4.69 -29.81
C LYS A 662 8.86 -5.86 -28.85
N ASP A 663 9.03 -5.64 -27.55
CA ASP A 663 8.88 -6.66 -26.53
C ASP A 663 7.41 -7.03 -26.32
N ILE A 664 6.51 -6.03 -26.37
CA ILE A 664 5.06 -6.27 -26.34
C ILE A 664 4.64 -7.18 -27.50
N ILE A 665 5.07 -6.86 -28.73
CA ILE A 665 4.75 -7.64 -29.93
C ILE A 665 5.29 -9.08 -29.81
N LYS A 666 6.53 -9.24 -29.35
CA LYS A 666 7.16 -10.54 -29.13
C LYS A 666 6.36 -11.36 -28.10
N ALA A 667 6.01 -10.77 -26.95
CA ALA A 667 5.21 -11.45 -25.94
C ALA A 667 3.85 -11.89 -26.52
N LEU A 668 3.10 -11.00 -27.17
CA LEU A 668 1.81 -11.32 -27.77
C LEU A 668 1.85 -12.41 -28.85
N SER A 669 2.98 -12.54 -29.58
CA SER A 669 3.17 -13.59 -30.59
C SER A 669 3.41 -14.98 -30.02
N THR A 670 3.83 -15.07 -28.76
CA THR A 670 4.11 -16.33 -28.05
C THR A 670 3.02 -16.71 -27.06
N PHE A 671 2.05 -15.82 -26.82
CA PHE A 671 0.93 -16.10 -25.93
C PHE A 671 0.03 -17.19 -26.51
N GLU A 672 -0.21 -18.24 -25.72
CA GLU A 672 -1.17 -19.30 -26.01
C GLU A 672 -2.51 -19.01 -25.32
N SER A 673 -3.61 -19.55 -25.85
CA SER A 673 -4.94 -19.37 -25.26
C SER A 673 -4.98 -19.87 -23.82
N LEU A 674 -5.83 -19.24 -23.00
CA LEU A 674 -6.06 -19.71 -21.63
C LEU A 674 -6.56 -21.16 -21.63
N GLU A 675 -6.14 -21.90 -20.61
CA GLU A 675 -6.74 -23.20 -20.27
C GLU A 675 -8.27 -23.03 -20.15
N ASP A 676 -9.02 -23.99 -20.69
CA ASP A 676 -10.49 -24.01 -20.73
C ASP A 676 -11.18 -22.94 -21.61
N ARG A 677 -10.44 -22.23 -22.47
CA ARG A 677 -11.01 -21.26 -23.43
C ARG A 677 -10.62 -21.55 -24.88
N LEU A 678 -11.56 -22.12 -25.63
CA LEU A 678 -11.34 -22.70 -26.97
C LEU A 678 -10.13 -23.66 -27.00
N GLU A 679 -9.89 -24.35 -25.89
CA GLU A 679 -8.78 -25.29 -25.72
C GLU A 679 -9.09 -26.59 -26.47
N THR A 680 -8.19 -27.02 -27.35
CA THR A 680 -8.28 -28.32 -28.00
C THR A 680 -7.79 -29.41 -27.05
N ILE A 681 -8.68 -30.31 -26.63
CA ILE A 681 -8.34 -31.38 -25.69
C ILE A 681 -7.72 -32.58 -26.41
N ARG A 682 -8.37 -33.03 -27.50
CA ARG A 682 -7.95 -34.21 -28.26
C ARG A 682 -8.60 -34.21 -29.65
N GLU A 683 -7.94 -34.85 -30.60
CA GLU A 683 -8.55 -35.24 -31.88
C GLU A 683 -8.57 -36.78 -31.97
N ILE A 684 -9.73 -37.35 -32.30
CA ILE A 684 -9.92 -38.80 -32.43
C ILE A 684 -10.89 -39.08 -33.58
N ASN A 685 -10.54 -40.02 -34.47
CA ASN A 685 -11.29 -40.31 -35.71
C ASN A 685 -11.57 -39.08 -36.58
N GLY A 686 -10.68 -38.09 -36.55
CA GLY A 686 -10.81 -36.80 -37.24
C GLY A 686 -11.90 -35.88 -36.63
N ILE A 687 -12.39 -36.17 -35.44
CA ILE A 687 -13.29 -35.31 -34.66
C ILE A 687 -12.46 -34.56 -33.64
N LYS A 688 -12.55 -33.23 -33.64
CA LYS A 688 -11.79 -32.37 -32.72
C LYS A 688 -12.66 -31.98 -31.54
N PHE A 689 -12.22 -32.30 -30.32
CA PHE A 689 -12.91 -31.93 -29.09
C PHE A 689 -12.31 -30.65 -28.51
N ILE A 690 -13.14 -29.63 -28.38
CA ILE A 690 -12.74 -28.30 -27.93
C ILE A 690 -13.60 -27.91 -26.73
N VAL A 691 -12.95 -27.46 -25.66
CA VAL A 691 -13.61 -26.91 -24.48
C VAL A 691 -13.55 -25.38 -24.50
N ASP A 692 -14.70 -24.74 -24.31
CA ASP A 692 -14.86 -23.31 -24.08
C ASP A 692 -15.70 -23.13 -22.80
N GLY A 693 -15.21 -23.70 -21.71
CA GLY A 693 -15.93 -23.79 -20.44
C GLY A 693 -16.24 -22.42 -19.84
N LEU A 694 -15.40 -21.42 -20.11
CA LEU A 694 -15.65 -20.05 -19.66
C LEU A 694 -16.84 -19.38 -20.35
N ALA A 695 -17.41 -19.96 -21.42
CA ALA A 695 -18.62 -19.47 -22.09
C ALA A 695 -19.89 -19.75 -21.28
N THR A 696 -20.05 -19.09 -20.13
CA THR A 696 -21.17 -19.28 -19.20
C THR A 696 -22.41 -18.43 -19.52
N ILE A 697 -22.41 -17.72 -20.65
CA ILE A 697 -23.52 -16.89 -21.16
C ILE A 697 -23.72 -17.09 -22.67
N PRO A 698 -24.93 -16.85 -23.21
CA PRO A 698 -25.24 -17.06 -24.62
C PRO A 698 -24.29 -16.37 -25.59
N GLU A 699 -23.96 -15.11 -25.34
CA GLU A 699 -23.16 -14.33 -26.27
C GLU A 699 -21.65 -14.63 -26.16
N ALA A 700 -21.20 -15.29 -25.08
CA ALA A 700 -19.85 -15.84 -25.02
C ALA A 700 -19.78 -17.12 -25.88
N SER A 701 -20.83 -17.95 -25.80
CA SER A 701 -20.95 -19.13 -26.63
C SER A 701 -21.02 -18.80 -28.13
N LEU A 702 -21.77 -17.77 -28.53
CA LEU A 702 -21.77 -17.29 -29.91
C LEU A 702 -20.36 -16.91 -30.39
N ALA A 703 -19.59 -16.20 -29.57
CA ALA A 703 -18.22 -15.81 -29.93
C ALA A 703 -17.28 -17.02 -30.08
N GLY A 704 -17.45 -18.07 -29.26
CA GLY A 704 -16.74 -19.33 -29.41
C GLY A 704 -17.12 -20.05 -30.71
N ILE A 705 -18.41 -20.09 -31.04
CA ILE A 705 -18.94 -20.69 -32.27
C ILE A 705 -18.40 -19.97 -33.52
N ASP A 706 -18.39 -18.64 -33.50
CA ASP A 706 -17.96 -17.80 -34.63
C ASP A 706 -16.45 -17.96 -34.93
N SER A 707 -15.67 -18.49 -33.98
CA SER A 707 -14.26 -18.82 -34.21
C SER A 707 -14.08 -20.01 -35.17
N PHE A 708 -15.16 -20.75 -35.48
CA PHE A 708 -15.16 -21.96 -36.30
C PHE A 708 -16.20 -21.92 -37.43
N GLU A 709 -16.50 -20.74 -37.98
CA GLU A 709 -17.49 -20.55 -39.06
C GLU A 709 -17.29 -21.50 -40.27
N ASN A 710 -16.04 -21.87 -40.57
CA ASN A 710 -15.67 -22.75 -41.69
C ASN A 710 -15.66 -24.25 -41.35
N LYS A 711 -16.13 -24.66 -40.16
CA LYS A 711 -16.12 -26.06 -39.70
C LYS A 711 -17.51 -26.49 -39.25
N ASN A 712 -17.85 -27.76 -39.47
CA ASN A 712 -19.11 -28.32 -38.98
C ASN A 712 -19.03 -28.55 -37.46
N ILE A 713 -20.06 -28.17 -36.72
CA ILE A 713 -20.06 -28.17 -35.25
C ILE A 713 -21.15 -29.07 -34.68
N THR A 714 -20.77 -29.91 -33.72
CA THR A 714 -21.64 -30.48 -32.69
C THR A 714 -21.46 -29.64 -31.42
N LEU A 715 -22.50 -28.92 -31.03
CA LEU A 715 -22.44 -27.95 -29.94
C LEU A 715 -23.05 -28.54 -28.66
N ILE A 716 -22.40 -28.37 -27.52
CA ILE A 716 -22.95 -28.76 -26.22
C ILE A 716 -23.27 -27.49 -25.43
N LEU A 717 -24.55 -27.31 -25.07
CA LEU A 717 -25.11 -26.15 -24.38
C LEU A 717 -25.86 -26.57 -23.13
N GLY A 718 -25.92 -25.68 -22.15
CA GLY A 718 -26.80 -25.73 -21.00
C GLY A 718 -26.09 -25.84 -19.65
N GLY A 719 -26.87 -25.67 -18.58
CA GLY A 719 -26.42 -25.60 -17.19
C GLY A 719 -27.45 -24.89 -16.30
N PHE A 720 -26.97 -24.24 -15.25
CA PHE A 720 -27.77 -23.55 -14.23
C PHE A 720 -28.47 -22.30 -14.78
N ASP A 721 -29.76 -22.17 -14.48
CA ASP A 721 -30.63 -21.12 -14.99
C ASP A 721 -30.57 -19.85 -14.14
N ARG A 722 -29.99 -18.78 -14.71
CA ARG A 722 -29.89 -17.45 -14.08
C ARG A 722 -31.02 -16.49 -14.49
N GLY A 723 -32.09 -17.00 -15.12
CA GLY A 723 -33.19 -16.16 -15.62
C GLY A 723 -32.87 -15.41 -16.91
N VAL A 724 -31.81 -15.79 -17.61
CA VAL A 724 -31.41 -15.19 -18.90
C VAL A 724 -32.37 -15.65 -20.01
N SER A 725 -32.75 -14.74 -20.90
CA SER A 725 -33.55 -15.07 -22.08
C SER A 725 -32.68 -15.69 -23.18
N PHE A 726 -33.06 -16.88 -23.65
CA PHE A 726 -32.39 -17.54 -24.78
C PHE A 726 -33.03 -17.25 -26.14
N ALA A 727 -34.04 -16.36 -26.19
CA ALA A 727 -34.79 -16.11 -27.43
C ALA A 727 -33.93 -15.51 -28.55
N SER A 728 -33.08 -14.53 -28.23
CA SER A 728 -32.11 -13.95 -29.19
C SER A 728 -31.02 -14.95 -29.56
N PHE A 729 -30.54 -15.71 -28.57
CA PHE A 729 -29.52 -16.74 -28.77
C PHE A 729 -29.97 -17.83 -29.74
N GLY A 730 -31.17 -18.39 -29.53
CA GLY A 730 -31.74 -19.37 -30.46
C GLY A 730 -31.87 -18.83 -31.88
N LYS A 731 -32.34 -17.58 -32.06
CA LYS A 731 -32.40 -16.92 -33.36
C LYS A 731 -31.03 -16.83 -34.04
N GLU A 732 -29.99 -16.52 -33.29
CA GLU A 732 -28.62 -16.44 -33.79
C GLU A 732 -28.03 -17.82 -34.15
N LEU A 733 -28.28 -18.84 -33.32
CA LEU A 733 -27.86 -20.21 -33.61
C LEU A 733 -28.49 -20.74 -34.90
N ILE A 734 -29.78 -20.47 -35.13
CA ILE A 734 -30.52 -20.93 -36.32
C ILE A 734 -29.93 -20.36 -37.63
N LYS A 735 -29.33 -19.17 -37.59
CA LYS A 735 -28.71 -18.55 -38.77
C LYS A 735 -27.44 -19.28 -39.23
N ARG A 736 -26.79 -20.03 -38.34
CA ARG A 736 -25.46 -20.63 -38.55
C ARG A 736 -25.59 -22.02 -39.17
N LYS A 737 -25.34 -22.12 -40.47
CA LYS A 737 -25.46 -23.39 -41.24
C LYS A 737 -24.40 -24.44 -40.88
N ASN A 738 -23.31 -24.01 -40.24
CA ASN A 738 -22.20 -24.88 -39.83
C ASN A 738 -22.52 -25.65 -38.54
N ILE A 739 -23.52 -25.25 -37.76
CA ILE A 739 -24.01 -26.03 -36.61
C ILE A 739 -24.87 -27.18 -37.14
N LYS A 740 -24.45 -28.43 -36.88
CA LYS A 740 -25.11 -29.64 -37.37
C LYS A 740 -25.89 -30.37 -36.28
N ASN A 741 -25.34 -30.38 -35.06
CA ASN A 741 -25.94 -31.01 -33.90
C ASN A 741 -25.86 -30.07 -32.69
N ILE A 742 -26.87 -30.10 -31.83
CA ILE A 742 -26.92 -29.35 -30.57
C ILE A 742 -27.33 -30.33 -29.46
N ILE A 743 -26.51 -30.48 -28.43
CA ILE A 743 -26.79 -31.25 -27.22
C ILE A 743 -27.12 -30.26 -26.11
N LEU A 744 -28.27 -30.45 -25.43
CA LEU A 744 -28.76 -29.59 -24.35
C LEU A 744 -28.69 -30.31 -23.01
N ILE A 745 -28.15 -29.66 -21.98
CA ILE A 745 -27.94 -30.22 -20.64
C ILE A 745 -28.42 -29.26 -19.53
N GLY A 746 -28.64 -29.78 -18.33
CA GLY A 746 -28.93 -29.00 -17.13
C GLY A 746 -30.30 -28.31 -17.10
N GLN A 747 -30.48 -27.39 -16.15
CA GLN A 747 -31.75 -26.67 -15.91
C GLN A 747 -32.22 -25.85 -17.13
N THR A 748 -31.28 -25.30 -17.90
CA THR A 748 -31.62 -24.45 -19.06
C THR A 748 -32.02 -25.22 -20.30
N ALA A 749 -31.89 -26.55 -20.32
CA ALA A 749 -32.06 -27.37 -21.53
C ALA A 749 -33.40 -27.10 -22.24
N ASP A 750 -34.52 -27.22 -21.52
CA ASP A 750 -35.86 -26.99 -22.07
C ASP A 750 -36.09 -25.57 -22.57
N LYS A 751 -35.47 -24.57 -21.92
CA LYS A 751 -35.57 -23.16 -22.33
C LYS A 751 -34.82 -22.91 -23.64
N ILE A 752 -33.63 -23.48 -23.79
CA ILE A 752 -32.83 -23.38 -25.00
C ILE A 752 -33.53 -24.14 -26.14
N GLU A 753 -34.07 -25.33 -25.87
CA GLU A 753 -34.81 -26.12 -26.86
C GLU A 753 -36.00 -25.35 -27.44
N LYS A 754 -36.80 -24.70 -26.58
CA LYS A 754 -37.92 -23.84 -27.01
C LYS A 754 -37.47 -22.70 -27.93
N SER A 755 -36.26 -22.19 -27.78
CA SER A 755 -35.70 -21.13 -28.63
C SER A 755 -35.23 -21.63 -30.01
N LEU A 756 -35.10 -22.95 -30.19
CA LEU A 756 -34.53 -23.60 -31.36
C LEU A 756 -35.57 -24.27 -32.29
N LYS A 757 -36.87 -24.02 -32.10
CA LYS A 757 -37.98 -24.68 -32.83
C LYS A 757 -37.87 -24.71 -34.37
N ASN A 758 -37.12 -23.79 -34.98
CA ASN A 758 -36.92 -23.70 -36.44
C ASN A 758 -35.47 -23.99 -36.87
N SER A 759 -34.68 -24.65 -36.02
CA SER A 759 -33.29 -24.98 -36.31
C SER A 759 -33.20 -26.09 -37.37
N LYS A 760 -32.20 -25.97 -38.25
CA LYS A 760 -31.82 -27.05 -39.18
C LYS A 760 -30.84 -28.05 -38.56
N ALA A 761 -30.35 -27.77 -37.35
CA ALA A 761 -29.49 -28.67 -36.60
C ALA A 761 -30.33 -29.72 -35.86
N ASN A 762 -29.79 -30.92 -35.70
CA ASN A 762 -30.41 -31.94 -34.85
C ASN A 762 -30.25 -31.54 -33.38
N VAL A 763 -31.36 -31.44 -32.63
CA VAL A 763 -31.35 -31.05 -31.22
C VAL A 763 -31.57 -32.29 -30.35
N TYR A 764 -30.70 -32.49 -29.36
CA TYR A 764 -30.72 -33.60 -28.42
C TYR A 764 -30.80 -33.04 -26.99
N ASN A 765 -31.98 -33.05 -26.39
CA ASN A 765 -32.15 -32.65 -24.99
C ASN A 765 -31.87 -33.83 -24.06
N LEU A 766 -30.76 -33.77 -23.32
CA LEU A 766 -30.33 -34.80 -22.38
C LEU A 766 -30.65 -34.44 -20.91
N GLY A 767 -31.02 -33.19 -20.62
CA GLY A 767 -31.27 -32.73 -19.25
C GLY A 767 -30.10 -33.02 -18.29
N PHE A 768 -30.38 -33.72 -17.18
CA PHE A 768 -29.40 -34.05 -16.15
C PHE A 768 -28.77 -35.44 -16.39
N VAL A 769 -27.59 -35.47 -17.01
CA VAL A 769 -26.81 -36.69 -17.25
C VAL A 769 -25.33 -36.49 -16.92
N SER A 770 -24.58 -37.58 -16.74
CA SER A 770 -23.14 -37.50 -16.47
C SER A 770 -22.34 -37.01 -17.70
N MET A 771 -21.19 -36.38 -17.46
CA MET A 771 -20.32 -35.88 -18.54
C MET A 771 -19.90 -36.99 -19.52
N ASN A 772 -19.64 -38.20 -19.01
CA ASN A 772 -19.34 -39.35 -19.87
C ASN A 772 -20.47 -39.66 -20.88
N LYS A 773 -21.74 -39.58 -20.47
CA LYS A 773 -22.88 -39.79 -21.38
C LYS A 773 -22.99 -38.67 -22.41
N ILE A 774 -22.74 -37.43 -22.00
CA ILE A 774 -22.74 -36.26 -22.90
C ILE A 774 -21.69 -36.43 -23.99
N ILE A 775 -20.46 -36.81 -23.61
CA ILE A 775 -19.34 -36.99 -24.53
C ILE A 775 -19.50 -38.21 -25.42
N GLN A 776 -20.01 -39.33 -24.89
CA GLN A 776 -20.39 -40.48 -25.71
C GLN A 776 -21.43 -40.10 -26.76
N LYS A 777 -22.47 -39.34 -26.38
CA LYS A 777 -23.48 -38.90 -27.35
C LYS A 777 -22.89 -37.96 -28.41
N ALA A 778 -22.03 -37.03 -28.00
CA ALA A 778 -21.35 -36.11 -28.91
C ALA A 778 -20.46 -36.84 -29.91
N PHE A 779 -19.75 -37.88 -29.47
CA PHE A 779 -18.91 -38.72 -30.32
C PHE A 779 -19.74 -39.54 -31.33
N GLU A 780 -20.85 -40.15 -30.88
CA GLU A 780 -21.75 -40.95 -31.72
C GLU A 780 -22.34 -40.15 -32.89
N ILE A 781 -22.73 -38.89 -32.66
CA ILE A 781 -23.45 -38.06 -33.65
C ILE A 781 -22.53 -37.19 -34.51
N SER A 782 -21.24 -37.11 -34.18
CA SER A 782 -20.25 -36.30 -34.90
C SER A 782 -19.56 -37.11 -35.99
N LYS A 783 -19.21 -36.47 -37.10
CA LYS A 783 -18.54 -37.12 -38.24
C LYS A 783 -17.09 -36.65 -38.34
N LYS A 784 -16.28 -37.36 -39.13
CA LYS A 784 -14.94 -36.90 -39.51
C LYS A 784 -14.98 -35.43 -39.96
N ASP A 785 -13.99 -34.65 -39.52
CA ASP A 785 -13.80 -33.21 -39.72
C ASP A 785 -14.79 -32.30 -38.94
N TYR A 786 -15.62 -32.86 -38.05
CA TYR A 786 -16.45 -32.07 -37.14
C TYR A 786 -15.64 -31.56 -35.94
N ILE A 787 -16.11 -30.46 -35.37
CA ILE A 787 -15.72 -29.99 -34.05
C ILE A 787 -16.84 -30.31 -33.06
N VAL A 788 -16.50 -31.00 -31.97
CA VAL A 788 -17.35 -31.05 -30.77
C VAL A 788 -16.94 -29.87 -29.89
N LEU A 789 -17.79 -28.86 -29.81
CA LEU A 789 -17.55 -27.65 -29.04
C LEU A 789 -18.38 -27.68 -27.75
N PHE A 790 -17.71 -27.76 -26.61
CA PHE A 790 -18.34 -27.61 -25.30
C PHE A 790 -18.34 -26.14 -24.88
N SER A 791 -19.47 -25.48 -25.09
CA SER A 791 -19.60 -24.03 -24.90
C SER A 791 -20.94 -23.73 -24.22
N PRO A 792 -21.05 -23.93 -22.90
CA PRO A 792 -22.32 -24.21 -22.23
C PRO A 792 -23.36 -23.09 -22.28
N ALA A 793 -23.02 -21.84 -22.59
CA ALA A 793 -23.93 -20.69 -22.56
C ALA A 793 -24.64 -20.44 -21.22
N ALA A 794 -24.29 -21.19 -20.17
CA ALA A 794 -24.87 -21.18 -18.84
C ALA A 794 -23.81 -21.54 -17.78
N THR A 795 -24.07 -21.19 -16.51
CA THR A 795 -23.24 -21.54 -15.35
C THR A 795 -23.33 -23.02 -15.00
N SER A 796 -22.38 -23.57 -14.23
CA SER A 796 -22.28 -25.01 -13.97
C SER A 796 -22.97 -25.51 -12.68
N PHE A 797 -23.47 -24.62 -11.83
CA PHE A 797 -23.85 -24.91 -10.43
C PHE A 797 -25.04 -25.88 -10.23
N ASP A 798 -25.76 -26.24 -11.29
CA ASP A 798 -26.87 -27.20 -11.23
C ASP A 798 -26.41 -28.66 -11.28
N MET A 799 -25.32 -28.92 -12.01
CA MET A 799 -24.79 -30.26 -12.27
C MET A 799 -23.40 -30.48 -11.65
N PHE A 800 -22.69 -29.40 -11.34
CA PHE A 800 -21.28 -29.42 -10.91
C PHE A 800 -21.04 -28.45 -9.75
N LYS A 801 -19.98 -28.67 -8.97
CA LYS A 801 -19.58 -27.83 -7.84
C LYS A 801 -19.17 -26.42 -8.28
N ASP A 802 -18.40 -26.34 -9.36
CA ASP A 802 -17.88 -25.11 -9.96
C ASP A 802 -17.57 -25.35 -11.45
N TYR A 803 -17.04 -24.35 -12.16
CA TYR A 803 -16.73 -24.51 -13.59
C TYR A 803 -15.47 -25.36 -13.79
N GLU A 804 -14.49 -25.30 -12.88
CA GLU A 804 -13.24 -26.07 -12.95
C GLU A 804 -13.55 -27.57 -12.88
N GLU A 805 -14.44 -28.01 -11.98
CA GLU A 805 -14.87 -29.41 -11.92
C GLU A 805 -15.56 -29.86 -13.22
N ARG A 806 -16.49 -29.05 -13.75
CA ARG A 806 -17.19 -29.36 -15.00
C ARG A 806 -16.22 -29.55 -16.16
N ASP A 807 -15.29 -28.61 -16.31
CA ASP A 807 -14.36 -28.57 -17.44
C ASP A 807 -13.31 -29.69 -17.31
N ASN A 808 -12.88 -30.02 -16.09
CA ASN A 808 -12.06 -31.20 -15.82
C ASN A 808 -12.79 -32.51 -16.14
N GLN A 809 -14.06 -32.65 -15.76
CA GLN A 809 -14.86 -33.83 -16.14
C GLN A 809 -15.00 -33.95 -17.67
N PHE A 810 -15.13 -32.83 -18.39
CA PHE A 810 -15.14 -32.84 -19.86
C PHE A 810 -13.79 -33.34 -20.40
N LYS A 811 -12.68 -32.80 -19.90
CA LYS A 811 -11.32 -33.20 -20.29
C LYS A 811 -11.07 -34.69 -20.05
N GLU A 812 -11.45 -35.20 -18.88
CA GLU A 812 -11.30 -36.62 -18.53
C GLU A 812 -12.17 -37.52 -19.41
N ALA A 813 -13.44 -37.16 -19.61
CA ALA A 813 -14.36 -37.91 -20.46
C ALA A 813 -13.86 -38.00 -21.91
N VAL A 814 -13.32 -36.91 -22.47
CA VAL A 814 -12.74 -36.89 -23.82
C VAL A 814 -11.45 -37.72 -23.89
N LYS A 815 -10.58 -37.65 -22.86
CA LYS A 815 -9.36 -38.47 -22.79
C LYS A 815 -9.69 -39.97 -22.69
N ALA A 816 -10.80 -40.32 -22.03
CA ALA A 816 -11.26 -41.70 -21.88
C ALA A 816 -11.96 -42.30 -23.11
N LEU A 817 -12.27 -41.50 -24.14
CA LEU A 817 -12.83 -42.01 -25.40
C LEU A 817 -11.86 -43.01 -26.06
N LYS A 818 -12.41 -44.15 -26.48
CA LYS A 818 -11.71 -45.23 -27.18
C LYS A 818 -12.04 -45.24 -28.66
#